data_AF-A0A0L0DMM5-F1
#
_entry.id   AF-A0A0L0DMM5-F1
#
_cell.length_a   1.000
_cell.length_b   1.000
_cell.length_c   1.000
_cell.angle_alpha   90.00
_cell.angle_beta   90.00
_cell.angle_gamma   90.00
#
_symmetry.space_group_name_H-M   'P 1'
#
loop_
_entity.id
_entity.type
_entity.pdbx_description
1 polymer ?
#
loop_
_entity_poly.entity_id
_entity_poly.type
_entity_poly.pdbx_seq_one_letter_code
_entity_poly.pdbx_strand_id
1 'polypeptide(L)'
;MPRTKVFSHIVPIKNRIFRLVCYPHGNTCENYVAVFLESVEDQSLPNDWMVSLDVKISVRHPVHRVQRGFSHTYVKDSGDWGFNKFLPREKLEKVLLNGTLILEAFLHEKPGELSAAIKSRERLGTRGGVVRDPVRSVRLPLPPQRFTVVTDHDLFAHVGPGLCNLPTAIQLQARKPIKTVQALIDMLVHDLGLEAPPVRIWEWCMGAHGTIRPMRQVTATMLDSRLRYGTKLDIYLEFGDVSEPATLPDTHAVLYLKFYDPEREEMRYCGHVVAKRTSSVAELEAKVRDVEGLPAHAQLKGWKELGPESLTSIESLSTMATAGLESGAVVVYQLADVPPTVARPSAVEYARFMASIMVTTFAPMESGEIGVQATLRFHMRTCIADAAACLGAHLGVAPECIVLFKADGGTRLASEMVLETVSGGKSIATLRYAISTTPVSPAAFHRSVRVEVMRLDASCEASLDVDVDSSSQVACVISEVRATLAARDMAPVGFDRELRLVELDVGRKIARVLHPSDPLALLSRQAKIIVEPVPEGEFYPAPPARPLVFVHAIAGSTTTFGMPFVVVIGDGERMSELAERIKLRFGLSDADFSGWTFFKVANGARVALRASERIAPHRWSKYAWIMVEHANEAGIEFDVHNELAPMHESAQSLAAVPMAIATDANSDSGSNTDHICVICLDKPHTVVLLPCRHKAMCTACAVEVSRCPMCRAPFTPSDTLDVFDA
;
A
#
# COMPACT_ATOMS: atom_id res chain seq x y z
N MET A 1 6.33 -3.30 -14.05
CA MET A 1 6.02 -4.73 -13.82
C MET A 1 7.35 -5.48 -13.70
N PRO A 2 7.50 -6.50 -12.83
CA PRO A 2 8.65 -7.39 -12.94
C PRO A 2 8.67 -7.96 -14.36
N ARG A 3 9.83 -7.94 -15.02
CA ARG A 3 9.96 -8.53 -16.36
C ARG A 3 9.69 -10.03 -16.22
N THR A 4 8.48 -10.45 -16.59
CA THR A 4 8.09 -11.87 -16.48
C THR A 4 9.06 -12.69 -17.32
N LYS A 5 9.92 -13.45 -16.65
CA LYS A 5 10.84 -14.38 -17.29
C LYS A 5 10.30 -15.80 -17.19
N VAL A 6 10.46 -16.55 -18.26
CA VAL A 6 10.01 -17.94 -18.37
C VAL A 6 11.24 -18.81 -18.61
N PHE A 7 11.29 -19.94 -17.92
CA PHE A 7 12.41 -20.87 -17.96
C PHE A 7 12.06 -22.11 -18.77
N SER A 8 13.01 -22.65 -19.52
CA SER A 8 12.90 -24.00 -20.05
C SER A 8 13.23 -25.05 -18.99
N HIS A 9 13.02 -26.32 -19.34
CA HIS A 9 13.68 -27.42 -18.67
C HIS A 9 15.19 -27.25 -18.68
N ILE A 10 15.83 -27.83 -17.67
CA ILE A 10 17.27 -27.83 -17.48
C ILE A 10 17.95 -28.97 -18.27
N VAL A 11 19.16 -28.72 -18.77
CA VAL A 11 19.97 -29.69 -19.52
C VAL A 11 21.39 -29.73 -18.94
N PRO A 12 21.89 -30.90 -18.53
CA PRO A 12 23.24 -31.04 -18.00
C PRO A 12 24.30 -31.11 -19.12
N ILE A 13 25.40 -30.37 -18.97
CA ILE A 13 26.59 -30.37 -19.85
C ILE A 13 27.84 -30.25 -18.97
N LYS A 14 28.78 -31.21 -19.06
CA LYS A 14 30.06 -31.23 -18.33
C LYS A 14 29.95 -30.82 -16.85
N ASN A 15 29.05 -31.49 -16.12
CA ASN A 15 28.79 -31.27 -14.69
C ASN A 15 28.21 -29.89 -14.33
N ARG A 16 27.59 -29.19 -15.29
CA ARG A 16 26.78 -28.00 -15.01
C ARG A 16 25.45 -28.06 -15.72
N ILE A 17 24.46 -27.33 -15.21
CA ILE A 17 23.10 -27.34 -15.70
C ILE A 17 22.79 -26.04 -16.44
N PHE A 18 22.28 -26.12 -17.68
CA PHE A 18 21.88 -24.97 -18.48
C PHE A 18 20.36 -24.93 -18.69
N ARG A 19 19.79 -23.73 -18.80
CA ARG A 19 18.38 -23.54 -19.20
C ARG A 19 18.23 -22.30 -20.08
N LEU A 20 17.19 -22.28 -20.91
CA LEU A 20 16.78 -21.06 -21.60
C LEU A 20 15.98 -20.15 -20.68
N VAL A 21 16.25 -18.86 -20.75
CA VAL A 21 15.48 -17.80 -20.11
C VAL A 21 14.88 -16.93 -21.21
N CYS A 22 13.56 -16.87 -21.27
CA CYS A 22 12.83 -16.05 -22.21
C CYS A 22 12.16 -14.89 -21.49
N TYR A 23 12.28 -13.68 -22.04
CA TYR A 23 11.54 -12.49 -21.63
C TYR A 23 10.56 -12.13 -22.77
N PRO A 24 9.30 -12.57 -22.70
CA PRO A 24 8.32 -12.38 -23.77
C PRO A 24 7.97 -10.91 -24.03
N HIS A 25 8.12 -10.06 -23.01
CA HIS A 25 7.87 -8.62 -23.09
C HIS A 25 9.15 -7.79 -23.19
N GLY A 26 10.27 -8.46 -23.49
CA GLY A 26 11.59 -7.86 -23.58
C GLY A 26 12.34 -7.89 -22.27
N ASN A 27 13.66 -7.97 -22.42
CA ASN A 27 14.59 -7.65 -21.35
C ASN A 27 14.92 -6.15 -21.46
N THR A 28 16.09 -5.77 -21.95
CA THR A 28 16.47 -4.34 -22.08
C THR A 28 15.76 -3.63 -23.24
N CYS A 29 15.03 -4.35 -24.11
CA CYS A 29 14.31 -3.79 -25.26
C CYS A 29 12.87 -4.29 -25.30
N GLU A 30 11.91 -3.44 -24.91
CA GLU A 30 10.49 -3.82 -24.71
C GLU A 30 9.74 -4.22 -25.99
N ASN A 31 10.24 -3.79 -27.15
CA ASN A 31 9.66 -4.11 -28.47
C ASN A 31 10.11 -5.45 -29.04
N TYR A 32 10.90 -6.23 -28.30
CA TYR A 32 11.42 -7.52 -28.74
C TYR A 32 11.21 -8.58 -27.66
N VAL A 33 10.99 -9.82 -28.06
CA VAL A 33 11.23 -10.97 -27.19
C VAL A 33 12.74 -11.12 -27.02
N ALA A 34 13.20 -11.29 -25.77
CA ALA A 34 14.59 -11.56 -25.46
C ALA A 34 14.76 -13.01 -25.01
N VAL A 35 15.86 -13.65 -25.41
CA VAL A 35 16.14 -15.06 -25.08
C VAL A 35 17.60 -15.23 -24.75
N PHE A 36 17.88 -15.85 -23.61
CA PHE A 36 19.21 -16.10 -23.07
C PHE A 36 19.38 -17.58 -22.74
N LEU A 37 20.62 -18.04 -22.74
CA LEU A 37 21.01 -19.29 -22.12
C LEU A 37 21.66 -18.95 -20.79
N GLU A 38 21.06 -19.43 -19.70
CA GLU A 38 21.53 -19.24 -18.34
C GLU A 38 22.21 -20.52 -17.87
N SER A 39 23.37 -20.33 -17.25
CA SER A 39 24.09 -21.36 -16.53
C SER A 39 23.57 -21.39 -15.08
N VAL A 40 22.90 -22.46 -14.68
CA VAL A 40 22.33 -22.61 -13.34
C VAL A 40 23.43 -23.03 -12.37
N GLU A 41 23.44 -22.43 -11.17
CA GLU A 41 24.49 -22.63 -10.16
C GLU A 41 24.61 -24.10 -9.72
N ASP A 42 25.85 -24.56 -9.69
CA ASP A 42 26.29 -25.75 -8.96
C ASP A 42 27.50 -25.32 -8.12
N GLN A 43 27.33 -25.27 -6.80
CA GLN A 43 28.36 -24.80 -5.86
C GLN A 43 29.58 -25.74 -5.78
N SER A 44 29.54 -26.90 -6.43
CA SER A 44 30.61 -27.90 -6.42
C SER A 44 31.70 -27.70 -7.50
N LEU A 45 31.57 -26.67 -8.37
CA LEU A 45 32.50 -26.48 -9.49
C LEU A 45 33.83 -25.79 -9.10
N PRO A 46 34.98 -26.22 -9.66
CA PRO A 46 36.28 -25.56 -9.50
C PRO A 46 36.28 -24.10 -10.00
N ASN A 47 37.09 -23.24 -9.38
CA ASN A 47 37.18 -21.81 -9.75
C ASN A 47 37.72 -21.59 -11.18
N ASP A 48 38.50 -22.52 -11.69
CA ASP A 48 39.07 -22.53 -13.04
C ASP A 48 38.15 -23.22 -14.08
N TRP A 49 36.93 -23.59 -13.69
CA TRP A 49 35.97 -24.21 -14.61
C TRP A 49 35.57 -23.23 -15.72
N MET A 50 35.69 -23.70 -16.96
CA MET A 50 35.22 -23.00 -18.14
C MET A 50 34.70 -23.96 -19.21
N VAL A 51 33.68 -23.53 -19.95
CA VAL A 51 33.17 -24.23 -21.14
C VAL A 51 32.84 -23.25 -22.25
N SER A 52 33.41 -23.49 -23.42
CA SER A 52 33.15 -22.71 -24.62
C SER A 52 32.05 -23.37 -25.45
N LEU A 53 30.93 -22.69 -25.65
CA LEU A 53 29.77 -23.19 -26.38
C LEU A 53 29.49 -22.37 -27.64
N ASP A 54 29.23 -23.06 -28.75
CA ASP A 54 28.49 -22.54 -29.88
C ASP A 54 27.01 -22.87 -29.70
N VAL A 55 26.20 -21.83 -29.55
CA VAL A 55 24.78 -21.92 -29.23
C VAL A 55 23.96 -21.44 -30.42
N LYS A 56 22.95 -22.21 -30.80
CA LYS A 56 22.00 -21.84 -31.86
C LYS A 56 20.57 -21.99 -31.33
N ILE A 57 19.84 -20.88 -31.24
CA ILE A 57 18.45 -20.83 -30.76
C ILE A 57 17.54 -20.58 -31.95
N SER A 58 16.52 -21.41 -32.13
CA SER A 58 15.51 -21.29 -33.18
C SER A 58 14.09 -21.37 -32.65
N VAL A 59 13.18 -20.64 -33.30
CA VAL A 59 11.74 -20.83 -33.13
C VAL A 59 11.31 -22.00 -34.01
N ARG A 60 10.66 -23.01 -33.39
CA ARG A 60 10.10 -24.15 -34.11
C ARG A 60 8.69 -23.80 -34.57
N HIS A 61 8.56 -23.51 -35.86
CA HIS A 61 7.29 -23.24 -36.52
C HIS A 61 7.32 -23.80 -37.96
N PRO A 62 6.20 -24.34 -38.51
CA PRO A 62 6.20 -25.02 -39.82
C PRO A 62 6.56 -24.11 -40.99
N VAL A 63 6.11 -22.85 -40.94
CA VAL A 63 6.25 -21.87 -42.04
C VAL A 63 7.33 -20.84 -41.75
N HIS A 64 7.21 -20.12 -40.63
CA HIS A 64 8.16 -19.07 -40.25
C HIS A 64 9.42 -19.62 -39.59
N ARG A 65 10.59 -19.15 -40.02
CA ARG A 65 11.88 -19.53 -39.44
C ARG A 65 12.55 -18.31 -38.82
N VAL A 66 12.81 -18.39 -37.52
CA VAL A 66 13.60 -17.40 -36.78
C VAL A 66 14.70 -18.15 -36.05
N GLN A 67 15.95 -17.80 -36.32
CA GLN A 67 17.11 -18.47 -35.75
C GLN A 67 18.25 -17.49 -35.54
N ARG A 68 18.91 -17.59 -34.39
CA ARG A 68 20.12 -16.83 -34.08
C ARG A 68 21.10 -17.71 -33.33
N GLY A 69 22.40 -17.42 -33.46
CA GLY A 69 23.42 -18.15 -32.73
C GLY A 69 24.52 -17.23 -32.21
N PHE A 70 25.21 -17.69 -31.18
CA PHE A 70 26.34 -17.00 -30.55
C PHE A 70 27.37 -18.01 -30.07
N SER A 71 28.61 -17.57 -29.95
CA SER A 71 29.67 -18.31 -29.26
C SER A 71 29.97 -17.62 -27.94
N HIS A 72 29.99 -18.36 -26.84
CA HIS A 72 30.31 -17.80 -25.53
C HIS A 72 31.06 -18.80 -24.66
N THR A 73 31.99 -18.29 -23.86
CA THR A 73 32.76 -19.05 -22.89
C THR A 73 32.19 -18.78 -21.51
N TYR A 74 31.50 -19.78 -20.95
CA TYR A 74 30.97 -19.72 -19.59
C TYR A 74 32.06 -20.13 -18.62
N VAL A 75 32.33 -19.29 -17.64
CA VAL A 75 33.18 -19.57 -16.48
C VAL A 75 32.31 -19.85 -15.25
N LYS A 76 32.92 -20.22 -14.10
CA LYS A 76 32.19 -20.51 -12.86
C LYS A 76 31.13 -19.44 -12.51
N ASP A 77 31.48 -18.15 -12.61
CA ASP A 77 30.57 -17.04 -12.26
C ASP A 77 29.79 -16.46 -13.45
N SER A 78 29.80 -17.12 -14.61
CA SER A 78 28.99 -16.67 -15.75
C SER A 78 27.50 -16.90 -15.48
N GLY A 79 26.72 -15.83 -15.51
CA GLY A 79 25.26 -15.86 -15.38
C GLY A 79 24.57 -16.34 -16.66
N ASP A 80 24.15 -15.41 -17.51
CA ASP A 80 23.46 -15.70 -18.76
C ASP A 80 24.06 -14.96 -19.97
N TRP A 81 23.92 -15.57 -21.16
CA TRP A 81 24.31 -14.94 -22.42
C TRP A 81 23.27 -15.18 -23.50
N GLY A 82 23.00 -14.16 -24.33
CA GLY A 82 22.01 -14.28 -25.39
C GLY A 82 21.58 -12.95 -26.00
N PHE A 83 20.31 -12.88 -26.39
CA PHE A 83 19.79 -11.84 -27.28
C PHE A 83 18.72 -10.99 -26.60
N ASN A 84 19.02 -9.71 -26.36
CA ASN A 84 18.02 -8.71 -25.96
C ASN A 84 16.99 -8.41 -27.08
N LYS A 85 17.35 -8.65 -28.35
CA LYS A 85 16.51 -8.44 -29.53
C LYS A 85 16.41 -9.72 -30.36
N PHE A 86 15.84 -10.79 -29.79
CA PHE A 86 15.77 -12.10 -30.48
C PHE A 86 14.71 -12.09 -31.60
N LEU A 87 13.48 -11.70 -31.27
CA LEU A 87 12.33 -11.69 -32.17
C LEU A 87 11.53 -10.39 -31.97
N PRO A 88 11.28 -9.58 -33.01
CA PRO A 88 10.41 -8.41 -32.86
C PRO A 88 9.05 -8.82 -32.32
N ARG A 89 8.52 -8.10 -31.32
CA ARG A 89 7.28 -8.46 -30.65
C ARG A 89 6.08 -8.43 -31.60
N GLU A 90 6.08 -7.51 -32.57
CA GLU A 90 5.12 -7.46 -33.69
C GLU A 90 5.11 -8.73 -34.56
N LYS A 91 6.18 -9.54 -34.54
CA LYS A 91 6.28 -10.81 -35.28
C LYS A 91 6.02 -12.03 -34.40
N LEU A 92 5.81 -11.84 -33.08
CA LEU A 92 5.60 -12.93 -32.13
C LEU A 92 4.37 -13.76 -32.49
N GLU A 93 3.24 -13.12 -32.75
CA GLU A 93 1.99 -13.81 -33.08
C GLU A 93 2.11 -14.74 -34.30
N LYS A 94 2.93 -14.34 -35.29
CA LYS A 94 3.14 -15.11 -36.52
C LYS A 94 3.91 -16.41 -36.30
N VAL A 95 4.59 -16.56 -35.16
CA VAL A 95 5.45 -17.71 -34.89
C VAL A 95 4.95 -18.55 -33.70
N LEU A 96 3.77 -18.23 -33.16
CA LEU A 96 3.11 -19.04 -32.15
C LEU A 96 2.42 -20.24 -32.79
N LEU A 97 2.65 -21.43 -32.27
CA LEU A 97 1.88 -22.63 -32.60
C LEU A 97 0.86 -22.86 -31.48
N ASN A 98 -0.45 -22.79 -31.78
CA ASN A 98 -1.50 -22.96 -30.78
C ASN A 98 -1.31 -22.04 -29.55
N GLY A 99 -1.01 -20.76 -29.79
CA GLY A 99 -0.76 -19.76 -28.73
C GLY A 99 0.59 -19.90 -28.03
N THR A 100 1.44 -20.84 -28.47
CA THR A 100 2.67 -21.21 -27.79
C THR A 100 3.91 -20.87 -28.61
N LEU A 101 4.89 -20.20 -28.00
CA LEU A 101 6.21 -20.02 -28.59
C LEU A 101 7.09 -21.25 -28.28
N ILE A 102 7.45 -22.02 -29.30
CA ILE A 102 8.34 -23.17 -29.15
C ILE A 102 9.76 -22.74 -29.52
N LEU A 103 10.66 -22.73 -28.54
CA LEU A 103 12.09 -22.48 -28.74
C LEU A 103 12.86 -23.79 -28.66
N GLU A 104 13.82 -23.95 -29.57
CA GLU A 104 14.80 -25.04 -29.56
C GLU A 104 16.20 -24.43 -29.52
N ALA A 105 17.03 -24.92 -28.62
CA ALA A 105 18.45 -24.57 -28.56
C ALA A 105 19.32 -25.78 -28.89
N PHE A 106 20.30 -25.56 -29.74
CA PHE A 106 21.36 -26.50 -30.06
C PHE A 106 22.65 -25.97 -29.45
N LEU A 107 23.29 -26.79 -28.64
CA LEU A 107 24.50 -26.46 -27.90
C LEU A 107 25.62 -27.35 -28.40
N HIS A 108 26.70 -26.75 -28.89
CA HIS A 108 27.87 -27.48 -29.36
C HIS A 108 29.10 -27.01 -28.58
N GLU A 109 29.77 -27.94 -27.91
CA GLU A 109 30.96 -27.62 -27.15
C GLU A 109 32.20 -27.50 -28.06
N LYS A 110 33.04 -26.50 -27.81
CA LYS A 110 34.34 -26.38 -28.48
C LYS A 110 35.40 -27.23 -27.75
N PRO A 111 36.22 -28.03 -28.46
CA PRO A 111 37.35 -28.74 -27.85
C PRO A 111 38.35 -27.72 -27.27
N GLY A 112 38.77 -27.88 -26.00
CA GLY A 112 39.68 -26.95 -25.32
C GLY A 112 41.16 -27.34 -25.37
N GLU A 113 42.05 -26.35 -25.53
CA GLU A 113 43.49 -26.42 -25.21
C GLU A 113 43.69 -26.48 -23.67
N LEU A 114 44.54 -27.40 -23.21
CA LEU A 114 44.69 -27.93 -21.84
C LEU A 114 45.47 -27.04 -20.85
N SER A 115 45.26 -27.23 -19.52
CA SER A 115 46.27 -27.67 -18.51
C SER A 115 45.61 -27.72 -17.10
N ALA A 116 46.01 -28.41 -16.03
CA ALA A 116 46.82 -29.60 -15.77
C ALA A 116 46.94 -29.73 -14.23
N ALA A 117 45.97 -30.35 -13.53
CA ALA A 117 46.03 -30.92 -12.15
C ALA A 117 44.61 -30.86 -11.57
N ILE A 118 43.80 -31.91 -11.59
CA ILE A 118 43.92 -33.09 -10.73
C ILE A 118 43.51 -34.31 -11.57
N LYS A 119 44.53 -35.04 -12.04
CA LYS A 119 44.41 -36.38 -12.61
C LYS A 119 44.68 -37.39 -11.51
N SER A 120 43.68 -38.17 -11.12
CA SER A 120 43.73 -39.62 -10.79
C SER A 120 42.54 -39.95 -9.90
N ARG A 121 41.74 -40.99 -10.10
CA ARG A 121 41.79 -42.18 -10.96
C ARG A 121 40.34 -42.71 -10.91
N GLU A 122 39.62 -42.81 -12.01
CA GLU A 122 39.51 -44.07 -12.76
C GLU A 122 39.45 -43.81 -14.27
N ARG A 123 40.21 -44.62 -15.03
CA ARG A 123 40.35 -44.54 -16.48
C ARG A 123 39.60 -45.69 -17.13
N LEU A 124 38.82 -45.38 -18.16
CA LEU A 124 39.02 -45.77 -19.58
C LEU A 124 37.66 -45.94 -20.28
N GLY A 125 37.48 -45.20 -21.37
CA GLY A 125 36.33 -45.37 -22.27
C GLY A 125 36.02 -44.13 -23.09
N THR A 126 36.89 -43.81 -24.04
CA THR A 126 36.74 -42.75 -25.05
C THR A 126 35.40 -42.79 -25.80
N ARG A 127 34.69 -41.65 -25.87
CA ARG A 127 34.26 -40.93 -27.10
C ARG A 127 33.23 -39.86 -26.72
N GLY A 128 33.52 -38.62 -27.11
CA GLY A 128 32.68 -37.45 -26.88
C GLY A 128 31.26 -37.67 -27.40
N GLY A 129 30.31 -37.73 -26.49
CA GLY A 129 28.89 -37.75 -26.79
C GLY A 129 28.42 -36.35 -27.12
N VAL A 130 28.09 -36.11 -28.38
CA VAL A 130 27.21 -35.01 -28.79
C VAL A 130 25.86 -35.27 -28.14
N VAL A 131 25.48 -34.48 -27.13
CA VAL A 131 24.13 -34.53 -26.54
C VAL A 131 23.15 -34.01 -27.60
N ARG A 132 22.41 -34.93 -28.23
CA ARG A 132 21.41 -34.65 -29.28
C ARG A 132 19.97 -34.61 -28.74
N ASP A 133 19.76 -34.14 -27.52
CA ASP A 133 18.40 -33.90 -27.03
C ASP A 133 18.01 -32.42 -27.21
N PRO A 134 17.20 -32.08 -28.24
CA PRO A 134 16.63 -30.75 -28.34
C PRO A 134 15.66 -30.52 -27.18
N VAL A 135 15.81 -29.38 -26.50
CA VAL A 135 14.83 -28.87 -25.54
C VAL A 135 13.49 -28.70 -26.28
N ARG A 136 12.60 -29.69 -26.17
CA ARG A 136 11.34 -29.75 -26.92
C ARG A 136 10.19 -29.21 -26.07
N SER A 137 9.64 -28.10 -26.54
CA SER A 137 8.37 -27.47 -26.14
C SER A 137 8.36 -26.71 -24.80
N VAL A 138 8.21 -25.39 -24.90
CA VAL A 138 7.42 -24.61 -23.93
C VAL A 138 5.97 -24.72 -24.42
N ARG A 139 4.97 -24.92 -23.56
CA ARG A 139 3.52 -24.81 -23.87
C ARG A 139 2.96 -23.58 -23.16
N LEU A 140 2.26 -22.71 -23.87
CA LEU A 140 1.47 -21.62 -23.29
C LEU A 140 -0.01 -22.01 -23.40
N PRO A 141 -0.72 -22.31 -22.30
CA PRO A 141 -2.16 -22.12 -22.31
C PRO A 141 -2.42 -20.61 -22.51
N LEU A 142 -3.38 -20.25 -23.38
CA LEU A 142 -3.97 -18.90 -23.29
C LEU A 142 -4.47 -18.75 -21.85
N PRO A 143 -4.12 -17.66 -21.14
CA PRO A 143 -4.67 -17.44 -19.82
C PRO A 143 -6.19 -17.49 -19.92
N PRO A 144 -6.87 -18.11 -18.93
CA PRO A 144 -8.33 -18.16 -18.94
C PRO A 144 -8.89 -16.75 -19.08
N GLN A 145 -9.78 -16.56 -20.06
CA GLN A 145 -10.45 -15.28 -20.26
C GLN A 145 -11.44 -15.08 -19.14
N ARG A 146 -11.17 -14.09 -18.29
CA ARG A 146 -11.97 -13.77 -17.11
C ARG A 146 -12.73 -12.46 -17.32
N PHE A 147 -13.97 -12.46 -16.90
CA PHE A 147 -14.89 -11.34 -17.01
C PHE A 147 -15.45 -11.03 -15.62
N THR A 148 -15.49 -9.75 -15.24
CA THR A 148 -16.43 -9.30 -14.20
C THR A 148 -17.65 -8.75 -14.90
N VAL A 149 -18.82 -9.25 -14.53
CA VAL A 149 -20.09 -8.88 -15.13
C VAL A 149 -20.92 -8.18 -14.07
N VAL A 150 -21.23 -6.93 -14.35
CA VAL A 150 -22.17 -6.10 -13.58
C VAL A 150 -23.47 -6.04 -14.36
N THR A 151 -24.60 -6.18 -13.69
CA THR A 151 -25.95 -6.14 -14.25
C THR A 151 -26.72 -4.95 -13.68
N ASP A 152 -27.90 -4.63 -14.24
CA ASP A 152 -28.80 -3.64 -13.62
C ASP A 152 -29.10 -3.97 -12.16
N HIS A 153 -29.27 -5.25 -11.82
CA HIS A 153 -29.50 -5.68 -10.44
C HIS A 153 -28.37 -5.22 -9.50
N ASP A 154 -27.11 -5.35 -9.91
CA ASP A 154 -25.96 -4.91 -9.13
C ASP A 154 -25.94 -3.39 -8.95
N LEU A 155 -26.33 -2.64 -9.99
CA LEU A 155 -26.42 -1.17 -9.92
C LEU A 155 -27.54 -0.71 -8.98
N PHE A 156 -28.71 -1.36 -9.05
CA PHE A 156 -29.86 -1.07 -8.17
C PHE A 156 -29.60 -1.49 -6.71
N ALA A 157 -28.83 -2.56 -6.49
CA ALA A 157 -28.45 -3.01 -5.15
C ALA A 157 -27.40 -2.09 -4.48
N HIS A 158 -26.70 -1.26 -5.25
CA HIS A 158 -25.64 -0.41 -4.73
C HIS A 158 -26.15 0.90 -4.10
N VAL A 159 -26.02 1.00 -2.77
CA VAL A 159 -26.32 2.20 -1.99
C VAL A 159 -25.04 2.96 -1.68
N GLY A 160 -25.02 4.27 -1.98
CA GLY A 160 -23.88 5.15 -1.72
C GLY A 160 -23.26 5.76 -2.98
N PRO A 161 -22.14 6.50 -2.86
CA PRO A 161 -21.42 7.05 -4.01
C PRO A 161 -20.92 5.97 -4.98
N GLY A 162 -20.73 6.33 -6.25
CA GLY A 162 -20.34 5.39 -7.31
C GLY A 162 -21.48 4.47 -7.75
N LEU A 163 -21.19 3.46 -8.56
CA LEU A 163 -22.21 2.64 -9.24
C LEU A 163 -22.32 1.20 -8.74
N CYS A 164 -21.20 0.56 -8.39
CA CYS A 164 -21.20 -0.77 -7.81
C CYS A 164 -19.85 -1.09 -7.14
N ASN A 165 -19.81 -2.17 -6.36
CA ASN A 165 -18.58 -2.77 -5.86
C ASN A 165 -18.11 -3.88 -6.83
N LEU A 166 -17.22 -3.56 -7.78
CA LEU A 166 -16.74 -4.51 -8.80
C LEU A 166 -16.25 -5.87 -8.23
N PRO A 167 -15.52 -5.92 -7.09
CA PRO A 167 -15.17 -7.17 -6.42
C PRO A 167 -16.33 -8.10 -6.06
N THR A 168 -17.53 -7.59 -5.79
CA THR A 168 -18.70 -8.41 -5.42
C THR A 168 -19.55 -8.81 -6.64
N ALA A 169 -19.26 -8.25 -7.81
CA ALA A 169 -19.96 -8.55 -9.04
C ALA A 169 -19.58 -9.93 -9.60
N ILE A 170 -20.41 -10.44 -10.50
CA ILE A 170 -20.33 -11.82 -11.01
C ILE A 170 -18.98 -12.05 -11.71
N GLN A 171 -18.22 -13.04 -11.26
CA GLN A 171 -16.95 -13.43 -11.87
C GLN A 171 -17.18 -14.64 -12.78
N LEU A 172 -17.04 -14.43 -14.10
CA LEU A 172 -17.16 -15.51 -15.08
C LEU A 172 -15.81 -15.82 -15.72
N GLN A 173 -15.62 -17.09 -16.03
CA GLN A 173 -14.46 -17.56 -16.78
C GLN A 173 -14.94 -18.31 -18.02
N ALA A 174 -14.52 -17.86 -19.20
CA ALA A 174 -14.93 -18.51 -20.43
C ALA A 174 -14.32 -19.91 -20.54
N ARG A 175 -15.17 -20.90 -20.81
CA ARG A 175 -14.79 -22.30 -21.00
C ARG A 175 -14.08 -22.54 -22.33
N LYS A 176 -14.33 -21.67 -23.32
CA LYS A 176 -13.72 -21.66 -24.65
C LYS A 176 -13.25 -20.23 -24.98
N PRO A 177 -12.20 -20.05 -25.79
CA PRO A 177 -11.76 -18.72 -26.20
C PRO A 177 -12.89 -17.95 -26.92
N ILE A 178 -13.32 -16.85 -26.33
CA ILE A 178 -14.24 -15.89 -26.90
C ILE A 178 -13.47 -15.03 -27.92
N LYS A 179 -14.03 -14.93 -29.14
CA LYS A 179 -13.39 -14.25 -30.28
C LYS A 179 -14.25 -13.14 -30.88
N THR A 180 -15.54 -13.11 -30.58
CA THR A 180 -16.49 -12.13 -31.13
C THR A 180 -17.36 -11.59 -30.00
N VAL A 181 -17.86 -10.36 -30.18
CA VAL A 181 -18.81 -9.76 -29.22
C VAL A 181 -20.08 -10.59 -29.12
N GLN A 182 -20.55 -11.14 -30.24
CA GLN A 182 -21.70 -12.04 -30.24
C GLN A 182 -21.44 -13.31 -29.42
N ALA A 183 -20.27 -13.96 -29.55
CA ALA A 183 -19.95 -15.13 -28.74
C ALA A 183 -19.81 -14.81 -27.25
N LEU A 184 -19.43 -13.57 -26.91
CA LEU A 184 -19.47 -13.09 -25.52
C LEU A 184 -20.92 -12.99 -25.05
N ILE A 185 -21.79 -12.32 -25.80
CA ILE A 185 -23.22 -12.19 -25.49
C ILE A 185 -23.85 -13.57 -25.31
N ASP A 186 -23.65 -14.49 -26.24
CA ASP A 186 -24.23 -15.84 -26.20
C ASP A 186 -23.80 -16.60 -24.93
N MET A 187 -22.53 -16.46 -24.52
CA MET A 187 -22.02 -17.05 -23.29
C MET A 187 -22.66 -16.41 -22.05
N LEU A 188 -22.77 -15.08 -22.01
CA LEU A 188 -23.37 -14.37 -20.89
C LEU A 188 -24.85 -14.70 -20.74
N VAL A 189 -25.61 -14.72 -21.84
CA VAL A 189 -27.03 -15.09 -21.85
C VAL A 189 -27.22 -16.52 -21.35
N HIS A 190 -26.40 -17.46 -21.81
CA HIS A 190 -26.44 -18.85 -21.38
C HIS A 190 -26.07 -19.02 -19.89
N ASP A 191 -24.92 -18.48 -19.47
CA ASP A 191 -24.37 -18.72 -18.12
C ASP A 191 -25.13 -17.94 -17.03
N LEU A 192 -25.79 -16.83 -17.38
CA LEU A 192 -26.67 -16.07 -16.48
C LEU A 192 -28.14 -16.51 -16.56
N GLY A 193 -28.50 -17.44 -17.45
CA GLY A 193 -29.87 -17.94 -17.61
C GLY A 193 -30.86 -16.87 -18.09
N LEU A 194 -30.44 -15.96 -18.96
CA LEU A 194 -31.27 -14.87 -19.47
C LEU A 194 -32.12 -15.31 -20.68
N GLU A 195 -33.37 -14.86 -20.75
CA GLU A 195 -34.25 -15.12 -21.89
C GLU A 195 -33.97 -14.15 -23.05
N ALA A 196 -32.94 -14.42 -23.86
CA ALA A 196 -32.56 -13.73 -25.12
C ALA A 196 -33.09 -12.29 -25.34
N PRO A 197 -32.85 -11.31 -24.45
CA PRO A 197 -33.27 -9.93 -24.70
C PRO A 197 -32.24 -9.23 -25.60
N PRO A 198 -32.55 -8.05 -26.15
CA PRO A 198 -31.52 -7.16 -26.65
C PRO A 198 -30.52 -6.88 -25.53
N VAL A 199 -29.22 -7.06 -25.81
CA VAL A 199 -28.15 -6.88 -24.82
C VAL A 199 -27.12 -5.88 -25.33
N ARG A 200 -26.75 -4.90 -24.50
CA ARG A 200 -25.58 -4.03 -24.73
C ARG A 200 -24.51 -4.33 -23.70
N ILE A 201 -23.25 -4.29 -24.14
CA ILE A 201 -22.08 -4.50 -23.29
C ILE A 201 -21.27 -3.21 -23.23
N TRP A 202 -21.07 -2.70 -22.03
CA TRP A 202 -20.28 -1.51 -21.74
C TRP A 202 -18.98 -1.89 -21.02
N GLU A 203 -17.85 -1.40 -21.49
CA GLU A 203 -16.56 -1.55 -20.82
C GLU A 203 -16.47 -0.57 -19.64
N TRP A 204 -16.13 -1.10 -18.47
CA TRP A 204 -15.72 -0.28 -17.32
C TRP A 204 -14.34 0.33 -17.60
N CYS A 205 -14.31 1.65 -17.70
CA CYS A 205 -13.11 2.42 -18.03
C CYS A 205 -12.78 3.39 -16.91
N MET A 206 -11.49 3.68 -16.74
CA MET A 206 -11.04 4.75 -15.85
C MET A 206 -11.31 6.11 -16.50
N GLY A 207 -12.09 6.95 -15.83
CA GLY A 207 -12.37 8.32 -16.24
C GLY A 207 -11.25 9.30 -15.86
N ALA A 208 -11.41 10.57 -16.23
CA ALA A 208 -10.43 11.63 -16.01
C ALA A 208 -10.08 11.90 -14.52
N HIS A 209 -10.92 11.46 -13.59
CA HIS A 209 -10.75 11.64 -12.14
C HIS A 209 -10.44 10.34 -11.39
N GLY A 210 -9.99 9.30 -12.10
CA GLY A 210 -9.56 8.03 -11.47
C GLY A 210 -10.70 7.10 -11.04
N THR A 211 -11.97 7.51 -11.19
CA THR A 211 -13.13 6.64 -11.01
C THR A 211 -13.30 5.69 -12.20
N ILE A 212 -13.72 4.44 -11.94
CA ILE A 212 -13.99 3.45 -12.98
C ILE A 212 -15.49 3.37 -13.21
N ARG A 213 -15.96 3.56 -14.46
CA ARG A 213 -17.39 3.60 -14.81
C ARG A 213 -17.64 2.98 -16.19
N PRO A 214 -18.85 2.50 -16.50
CA PRO A 214 -19.15 2.03 -17.84
C PRO A 214 -19.31 3.22 -18.80
N MET A 215 -18.37 3.37 -19.73
CA MET A 215 -18.24 4.57 -20.57
C MET A 215 -18.37 4.30 -22.07
N ARG A 216 -17.97 3.10 -22.52
CA ARG A 216 -17.78 2.77 -23.93
C ARG A 216 -18.37 1.41 -24.24
N GLN A 217 -19.05 1.28 -25.36
CA GLN A 217 -19.55 -0.03 -25.81
C GLN A 217 -18.39 -0.93 -26.23
N VAL A 218 -18.46 -2.20 -25.87
CA VAL A 218 -17.43 -3.19 -26.21
C VAL A 218 -17.51 -3.50 -27.70
N THR A 219 -16.47 -3.10 -28.43
CA THR A 219 -16.32 -3.41 -29.86
C THR A 219 -15.52 -4.69 -30.07
N ALA A 220 -15.60 -5.26 -31.28
CA ALA A 220 -14.80 -6.44 -31.65
C ALA A 220 -13.29 -6.20 -31.49
N THR A 221 -12.81 -5.00 -31.83
CA THR A 221 -11.39 -4.63 -31.69
C THR A 221 -10.97 -4.52 -30.22
N MET A 222 -11.83 -3.97 -29.35
CA MET A 222 -11.58 -3.90 -27.91
C MET A 222 -11.52 -5.30 -27.30
N LEU A 223 -12.52 -6.14 -27.59
CA LEU A 223 -12.59 -7.53 -27.11
C LEU A 223 -11.33 -8.31 -27.51
N ASP A 224 -10.95 -8.22 -28.78
CA ASP A 224 -9.76 -8.88 -29.32
C ASP A 224 -8.47 -8.35 -28.66
N SER A 225 -8.37 -7.04 -28.37
CA SER A 225 -7.23 -6.48 -27.63
C SER A 225 -7.15 -6.98 -26.18
N ARG A 226 -8.25 -6.92 -25.42
CA ARG A 226 -8.28 -7.25 -23.99
C ARG A 226 -8.08 -8.74 -23.75
N LEU A 227 -8.65 -9.57 -24.61
CA LEU A 227 -8.57 -11.02 -24.49
C LEU A 227 -7.26 -11.62 -25.01
N ARG A 228 -6.56 -10.96 -25.95
CA ARG A 228 -5.22 -11.39 -26.40
C ARG A 228 -4.12 -11.15 -25.37
N TYR A 229 -4.24 -10.09 -24.58
CA TYR A 229 -3.24 -9.76 -23.55
C TYR A 229 -3.53 -10.39 -22.18
N GLY A 230 -4.51 -11.29 -22.09
CA GLY A 230 -4.85 -11.98 -20.84
C GLY A 230 -5.36 -11.05 -19.74
N THR A 231 -5.80 -9.85 -20.09
CA THR A 231 -6.35 -8.89 -19.13
C THR A 231 -7.80 -9.23 -18.84
N LYS A 232 -8.15 -9.24 -17.55
CA LYS A 232 -9.54 -9.29 -17.08
C LYS A 232 -10.34 -8.17 -17.74
N LEU A 233 -11.54 -8.48 -18.23
CA LEU A 233 -12.45 -7.49 -18.81
C LEU A 233 -13.63 -7.27 -17.87
N ASP A 234 -13.74 -6.07 -17.32
CA ASP A 234 -14.86 -5.66 -16.48
C ASP A 234 -15.95 -5.04 -17.37
N ILE A 235 -17.15 -5.63 -17.38
CA ILE A 235 -18.26 -5.24 -18.24
C ILE A 235 -19.53 -4.93 -17.43
N TYR A 236 -20.31 -3.97 -17.92
CA TYR A 236 -21.70 -3.79 -17.54
C TYR A 236 -22.59 -4.35 -18.66
N LEU A 237 -23.46 -5.26 -18.28
CA LEU A 237 -24.42 -5.96 -19.12
C LEU A 237 -25.78 -5.30 -18.95
N GLU A 238 -26.18 -4.53 -19.95
CA GLU A 238 -27.49 -3.89 -20.02
C GLU A 238 -28.44 -4.83 -20.77
N PHE A 239 -29.59 -5.13 -20.18
CA PHE A 239 -30.61 -6.01 -20.77
C PHE A 239 -31.97 -5.32 -20.77
N GLY A 240 -32.72 -5.40 -21.87
CA GLY A 240 -34.06 -4.78 -21.97
C GLY A 240 -34.38 -4.24 -23.37
N ASP A 241 -35.30 -3.27 -23.45
CA ASP A 241 -35.75 -2.66 -24.70
C ASP A 241 -34.68 -1.71 -25.27
N VAL A 242 -33.67 -2.27 -25.93
CA VAL A 242 -32.59 -1.52 -26.58
C VAL A 242 -33.11 -1.00 -27.92
N SER A 243 -33.89 0.09 -27.88
CA SER A 243 -34.45 0.73 -29.08
C SER A 243 -33.41 1.57 -29.87
N GLU A 244 -32.20 1.74 -29.33
CA GLU A 244 -31.15 2.61 -29.87
C GLU A 244 -30.04 1.84 -30.61
N PRO A 245 -29.35 2.48 -31.59
CA PRO A 245 -28.37 1.82 -32.43
C PRO A 245 -27.20 1.19 -31.65
N ALA A 246 -26.63 0.13 -32.23
CA ALA A 246 -25.54 -0.68 -31.67
C ALA A 246 -24.23 0.09 -31.38
N THR A 247 -24.10 1.31 -31.93
CA THR A 247 -23.00 2.23 -31.66
C THR A 247 -23.56 3.61 -31.34
N LEU A 248 -23.23 4.16 -30.17
CA LEU A 248 -23.60 5.53 -29.82
C LEU A 248 -22.83 6.55 -30.69
N PRO A 249 -23.51 7.56 -31.27
CA PRO A 249 -22.83 8.68 -31.92
C PRO A 249 -22.04 9.52 -30.90
N ASP A 250 -20.92 10.14 -31.31
CA ASP A 250 -20.11 11.05 -30.47
C ASP A 250 -20.88 12.26 -29.94
N THR A 251 -22.03 12.56 -30.53
CA THR A 251 -22.96 13.61 -30.08
C THR A 251 -23.82 13.20 -28.89
N HIS A 252 -23.73 11.95 -28.43
CA HIS A 252 -24.47 11.42 -27.29
C HIS A 252 -23.53 10.98 -26.17
N ALA A 253 -24.07 10.88 -24.96
CA ALA A 253 -23.38 10.36 -23.78
C ALA A 253 -24.34 9.45 -23.01
N VAL A 254 -23.83 8.34 -22.47
CA VAL A 254 -24.56 7.57 -21.45
C VAL A 254 -24.28 8.19 -20.08
N LEU A 255 -25.34 8.54 -19.35
CA LEU A 255 -25.30 9.19 -18.05
C LEU A 255 -26.03 8.31 -17.03
N TYR A 256 -25.48 8.21 -15.83
CA TYR A 256 -26.06 7.41 -14.75
C TYR A 256 -26.65 8.33 -13.69
N LEU A 257 -27.83 8.01 -13.20
CA LEU A 257 -28.58 8.86 -12.30
C LEU A 257 -28.66 8.22 -10.91
N LYS A 258 -28.50 9.04 -9.88
CA LYS A 258 -28.73 8.66 -8.49
C LYS A 258 -29.62 9.67 -7.79
N PHE A 259 -30.40 9.19 -6.83
CA PHE A 259 -31.17 10.02 -5.92
C PHE A 259 -30.72 9.77 -4.49
N TYR A 260 -30.42 10.86 -3.78
CA TYR A 260 -30.13 10.84 -2.36
C TYR A 260 -31.38 11.22 -1.58
N ASP A 261 -31.83 10.29 -0.74
CA ASP A 261 -32.94 10.44 0.18
C ASP A 261 -32.39 10.74 1.59
N PRO A 262 -32.55 11.96 2.12
CA PRO A 262 -32.04 12.33 3.44
C PRO A 262 -32.78 11.66 4.60
N GLU A 263 -34.02 11.19 4.40
CA GLU A 263 -34.78 10.50 5.45
C GLU A 263 -34.25 9.09 5.67
N ARG A 264 -33.95 8.40 4.56
CA ARG A 264 -33.35 7.07 4.57
C ARG A 264 -31.83 7.07 4.69
N GLU A 265 -31.19 8.19 4.37
CA GLU A 265 -29.73 8.31 4.23
C GLU A 265 -29.16 7.31 3.22
N GLU A 266 -29.85 7.20 2.09
CA GLU A 266 -29.50 6.28 1.00
C GLU A 266 -29.32 7.04 -0.30
N MET A 267 -28.21 6.78 -1.00
CA MET A 267 -27.99 7.25 -2.36
C MET A 267 -28.23 6.09 -3.35
N ARG A 268 -29.43 6.04 -3.91
CA ARG A 268 -29.93 4.92 -4.73
C ARG A 268 -29.79 5.21 -6.22
N TYR A 269 -29.64 4.15 -7.02
CA TYR A 269 -29.57 4.24 -8.47
C TYR A 269 -30.96 4.45 -9.09
N CYS A 270 -31.07 5.41 -10.01
CA CYS A 270 -32.31 5.77 -10.70
C CYS A 270 -32.27 5.43 -12.21
N GLY A 271 -31.41 4.50 -12.60
CA GLY A 271 -31.21 4.12 -13.99
C GLY A 271 -30.20 5.00 -14.73
N HIS A 272 -30.10 4.75 -16.03
CA HIS A 272 -29.22 5.49 -16.93
C HIS A 272 -30.02 6.09 -18.09
N VAL A 273 -29.45 7.10 -18.74
CA VAL A 273 -30.03 7.80 -19.89
C VAL A 273 -28.97 7.98 -20.96
N VAL A 274 -29.33 7.72 -22.22
CA VAL A 274 -28.54 8.18 -23.36
C VAL A 274 -29.07 9.54 -23.78
N ALA A 275 -28.25 10.59 -23.62
CA ALA A 275 -28.65 11.96 -23.89
C ALA A 275 -27.75 12.59 -24.95
N LYS A 276 -28.33 13.47 -25.80
CA LYS A 276 -27.54 14.34 -26.67
C LYS A 276 -26.76 15.32 -25.81
N ARG A 277 -25.53 15.62 -26.21
CA ARG A 277 -24.67 16.60 -25.52
C ARG A 277 -25.28 18.01 -25.49
N THR A 278 -26.20 18.30 -26.40
CA THR A 278 -26.93 19.58 -26.48
C THR A 278 -28.26 19.60 -25.71
N SER A 279 -28.73 18.46 -25.20
CA SER A 279 -29.95 18.37 -24.39
C SER A 279 -29.80 19.09 -23.05
N SER A 280 -30.93 19.48 -22.46
CA SER A 280 -30.96 20.16 -21.16
C SER A 280 -30.81 19.19 -20.00
N VAL A 281 -30.11 19.59 -18.94
CA VAL A 281 -30.00 18.84 -17.68
C VAL A 281 -31.39 18.56 -17.06
N ALA A 282 -32.37 19.44 -17.26
CA ALA A 282 -33.75 19.28 -16.79
C ALA A 282 -34.44 17.98 -17.30
N GLU A 283 -33.99 17.42 -18.43
CA GLU A 283 -34.48 16.13 -18.94
C GLU A 283 -34.10 14.97 -17.99
N LEU A 284 -32.93 15.04 -17.34
CA LEU A 284 -32.50 14.04 -16.35
C LEU A 284 -33.32 14.13 -15.08
N GLU A 285 -33.63 15.35 -14.63
CA GLU A 285 -34.48 15.56 -13.46
C GLU A 285 -35.87 14.96 -13.65
N ALA A 286 -36.43 15.07 -14.86
CA ALA A 286 -37.73 14.49 -15.19
C ALA A 286 -37.71 12.96 -15.03
N LYS A 287 -36.62 12.32 -15.46
CA LYS A 287 -36.42 10.88 -15.27
C LYS A 287 -36.30 10.50 -13.80
N VAL A 288 -35.57 11.27 -13.00
CA VAL A 288 -35.44 11.02 -11.55
C VAL A 288 -36.79 11.18 -10.85
N ARG A 289 -37.57 12.21 -11.20
CA ARG A 289 -38.93 12.40 -10.64
C ARG A 289 -39.84 11.21 -10.96
N ASP A 290 -39.81 10.72 -12.19
CA ASP A 290 -40.58 9.56 -12.63
C ASP A 290 -40.20 8.29 -11.83
N VAL A 291 -38.89 8.00 -11.75
CA VAL A 291 -38.38 6.80 -11.06
C VAL A 291 -38.64 6.82 -9.56
N GLU A 292 -38.47 7.96 -8.90
CA GLU A 292 -38.69 8.11 -7.45
C GLU A 292 -40.15 8.42 -7.10
N GLY A 293 -41.05 8.53 -8.09
CA GLY A 293 -42.46 8.86 -7.85
C GLY A 293 -42.68 10.25 -7.24
N LEU A 294 -41.79 11.20 -7.53
CA LEU A 294 -41.86 12.56 -6.99
C LEU A 294 -42.89 13.41 -7.75
N PRO A 295 -43.53 14.41 -7.10
CA PRO A 295 -44.41 15.33 -7.78
C PRO A 295 -43.72 16.05 -8.95
N ALA A 296 -44.43 16.28 -10.05
CA ALA A 296 -43.88 16.91 -11.25
C ALA A 296 -43.28 18.31 -11.01
N HIS A 297 -43.74 19.00 -9.97
CA HIS A 297 -43.27 20.33 -9.57
C HIS A 297 -42.17 20.31 -8.50
N ALA A 298 -41.76 19.12 -8.04
CA ALA A 298 -40.71 18.97 -7.04
C ALA A 298 -39.38 19.52 -7.58
N GLN A 299 -38.80 20.45 -6.83
CA GLN A 299 -37.52 21.05 -7.17
C GLN A 299 -36.38 20.12 -6.74
N LEU A 300 -35.47 19.85 -7.67
CA LEU A 300 -34.30 19.01 -7.43
C LEU A 300 -33.04 19.86 -7.45
N LYS A 301 -32.08 19.50 -6.61
CA LYS A 301 -30.71 19.99 -6.67
C LYS A 301 -29.83 18.87 -7.19
N GLY A 302 -29.00 19.17 -8.19
CA GLY A 302 -28.16 18.19 -8.87
C GLY A 302 -26.67 18.45 -8.63
N TRP A 303 -25.90 17.35 -8.59
CA TRP A 303 -24.44 17.38 -8.58
C TRP A 303 -23.85 16.33 -9.52
N LYS A 304 -22.74 16.67 -10.18
CA LYS A 304 -21.88 15.73 -10.88
C LYS A 304 -20.92 15.08 -9.89
N GLU A 305 -20.87 13.76 -9.87
CA GLU A 305 -19.91 13.00 -9.08
C GLU A 305 -18.55 12.93 -9.80
N LEU A 306 -17.51 13.50 -9.19
CA LEU A 306 -16.13 13.43 -9.66
C LEU A 306 -15.38 12.25 -9.03
N GLY A 307 -15.67 11.94 -7.77
CA GLY A 307 -15.04 10.89 -6.98
C GLY A 307 -15.87 10.54 -5.73
N PRO A 308 -15.42 9.58 -4.90
CA PRO A 308 -16.15 9.08 -3.74
C PRO A 308 -16.60 10.18 -2.76
N GLU A 309 -15.80 11.23 -2.59
CA GLU A 309 -16.01 12.35 -1.67
C GLU A 309 -16.40 13.67 -2.37
N SER A 310 -16.43 13.68 -3.70
CA SER A 310 -16.42 14.92 -4.50
C SER A 310 -17.64 15.02 -5.42
N LEU A 311 -18.57 15.88 -5.00
CA LEU A 311 -19.77 16.26 -5.74
C LEU A 311 -19.70 17.75 -6.12
N THR A 312 -19.85 18.06 -7.41
CA THR A 312 -19.85 19.44 -7.92
C THR A 312 -21.24 19.82 -8.40
N SER A 313 -21.77 20.96 -7.95
CA SER A 313 -23.10 21.42 -8.33
C SER A 313 -23.24 21.56 -9.84
N ILE A 314 -24.41 21.20 -10.37
CA ILE A 314 -24.79 21.46 -11.76
C ILE A 314 -26.05 22.33 -11.81
N GLU A 315 -26.17 23.14 -12.84
CA GLU A 315 -27.33 24.02 -13.03
C GLU A 315 -28.35 23.37 -13.96
N SER A 316 -29.63 23.32 -13.55
CA SER A 316 -30.70 22.69 -14.31
C SER A 316 -30.91 23.26 -15.71
N LEU A 317 -30.63 24.56 -15.89
CA LEU A 317 -30.78 25.29 -17.16
C LEU A 317 -29.63 25.06 -18.14
N SER A 318 -28.54 24.42 -17.69
CA SER A 318 -27.40 24.12 -18.55
C SER A 318 -27.70 22.96 -19.50
N THR A 319 -26.90 22.87 -20.57
CA THR A 319 -26.87 21.69 -21.43
C THR A 319 -25.90 20.66 -20.88
N MET A 320 -26.05 19.38 -21.25
CA MET A 320 -25.12 18.32 -20.81
C MET A 320 -23.65 18.68 -21.06
N ALA A 321 -23.35 19.26 -22.23
CA ALA A 321 -21.99 19.68 -22.59
C ALA A 321 -21.46 20.81 -21.70
N THR A 322 -22.27 21.82 -21.40
CA THR A 322 -21.84 22.98 -20.58
C THR A 322 -21.73 22.62 -19.10
N ALA A 323 -22.53 21.66 -18.62
CA ALA A 323 -22.37 21.03 -17.31
C ALA A 323 -21.17 20.07 -17.21
N GLY A 324 -20.45 19.86 -18.33
CA GLY A 324 -19.33 18.92 -18.39
C GLY A 324 -19.74 17.46 -18.17
N LEU A 325 -20.97 17.08 -18.50
CA LEU A 325 -21.47 15.71 -18.41
C LEU A 325 -21.01 14.92 -19.64
N GLU A 326 -20.06 14.02 -19.40
CA GLU A 326 -19.49 13.13 -20.41
C GLU A 326 -20.05 11.71 -20.26
N SER A 327 -19.82 10.86 -21.26
CA SER A 327 -20.20 9.44 -21.20
C SER A 327 -19.58 8.78 -19.96
N GLY A 328 -20.41 8.16 -19.13
CA GLY A 328 -20.01 7.63 -17.83
C GLY A 328 -20.19 8.58 -16.64
N ALA A 329 -20.65 9.81 -16.82
CA ALA A 329 -20.89 10.69 -15.68
C ALA A 329 -22.03 10.15 -14.80
N VAL A 330 -21.84 10.25 -13.47
CA VAL A 330 -22.87 9.98 -12.47
C VAL A 330 -23.40 11.31 -11.98
N VAL A 331 -24.72 11.48 -12.02
CA VAL A 331 -25.42 12.67 -11.56
C VAL A 331 -26.28 12.31 -10.37
N VAL A 332 -26.02 12.94 -9.24
CA VAL A 332 -26.74 12.73 -7.99
C VAL A 332 -27.74 13.87 -7.81
N TYR A 333 -28.99 13.54 -7.51
CA TYR A 333 -30.05 14.50 -7.20
C TYR A 333 -30.55 14.35 -5.77
N GLN A 334 -31.04 15.45 -5.21
CA GLN A 334 -31.71 15.51 -3.91
C GLN A 334 -32.87 16.50 -4.04
N LEU A 335 -33.94 16.36 -3.24
CA LEU A 335 -34.95 17.42 -3.11
C LEU A 335 -34.30 18.73 -2.64
N ALA A 336 -34.68 19.85 -3.26
CA ALA A 336 -34.14 21.16 -2.91
C ALA A 336 -34.70 21.69 -1.58
N ASP A 337 -35.96 21.38 -1.28
CA ASP A 337 -36.67 21.79 -0.08
C ASP A 337 -36.73 20.62 0.91
N VAL A 338 -35.69 20.51 1.74
CA VAL A 338 -35.63 19.51 2.82
C VAL A 338 -36.14 20.16 4.11
N PRO A 339 -37.18 19.62 4.77
CA PRO A 339 -37.75 20.24 5.96
C PRO A 339 -36.69 20.50 7.06
N PRO A 340 -36.62 21.72 7.63
CA PRO A 340 -35.57 22.13 8.57
C PRO A 340 -35.61 21.38 9.92
N THR A 341 -36.66 20.61 10.19
CA THR A 341 -36.84 19.83 11.43
C THR A 341 -35.97 18.58 11.50
N VAL A 342 -35.24 18.22 10.45
CA VAL A 342 -34.38 17.04 10.42
C VAL A 342 -32.95 17.47 10.12
N ALA A 343 -32.09 17.47 11.13
CA ALA A 343 -30.64 17.64 10.94
C ALA A 343 -30.08 16.40 10.23
N ARG A 344 -30.23 16.34 8.91
CA ARG A 344 -29.76 15.26 8.04
C ARG A 344 -28.66 15.78 7.12
N PRO A 345 -27.63 14.97 6.84
CA PRO A 345 -26.59 15.37 5.91
C PRO A 345 -27.19 15.62 4.53
N SER A 346 -26.69 16.62 3.83
CA SER A 346 -26.89 16.79 2.39
C SER A 346 -26.25 15.65 1.60
N ALA A 347 -26.59 15.50 0.31
CA ALA A 347 -25.94 14.51 -0.56
C ALA A 347 -24.41 14.63 -0.56
N VAL A 348 -23.89 15.86 -0.45
CA VAL A 348 -22.45 16.16 -0.38
C VAL A 348 -21.83 15.67 0.92
N GLU A 349 -22.48 15.93 2.05
CA GLU A 349 -22.01 15.49 3.38
C GLU A 349 -22.09 13.98 3.51
N TYR A 350 -23.17 13.38 3.01
CA TYR A 350 -23.32 11.92 2.95
C TYR A 350 -22.24 11.28 2.08
N ALA A 351 -21.94 11.82 0.89
CA ALA A 351 -20.86 11.30 0.05
C ALA A 351 -19.50 11.37 0.76
N ARG A 352 -19.18 12.49 1.41
CA ARG A 352 -17.94 12.65 2.19
C ARG A 352 -17.85 11.66 3.36
N PHE A 353 -18.96 11.46 4.07
CA PHE A 353 -19.04 10.48 5.14
C PHE A 353 -18.81 9.07 4.60
N MET A 354 -19.50 8.67 3.53
CA MET A 354 -19.36 7.36 2.90
C MET A 354 -17.96 7.12 2.35
N ALA A 355 -17.27 8.15 1.85
CA ALA A 355 -15.86 8.05 1.45
C ALA A 355 -14.92 7.79 2.64
N SER A 356 -15.34 8.14 3.85
CA SER A 356 -14.61 7.86 5.09
C SER A 356 -14.97 6.48 5.68
N ILE A 357 -15.88 5.73 5.03
CA ILE A 357 -16.20 4.35 5.39
C ILE A 357 -15.32 3.40 4.57
N MET A 358 -14.75 2.44 5.27
CA MET A 358 -13.91 1.40 4.71
C MET A 358 -14.56 0.02 4.92
N VAL A 359 -14.62 -0.76 3.84
CA VAL A 359 -15.09 -2.15 3.87
C VAL A 359 -13.89 -3.06 4.15
N THR A 360 -13.93 -3.79 5.25
CA THR A 360 -12.85 -4.72 5.65
C THR A 360 -13.34 -6.15 5.58
N THR A 361 -12.64 -6.96 4.79
CA THR A 361 -12.81 -8.41 4.76
C THR A 361 -11.80 -9.05 5.70
N PHE A 362 -12.26 -9.82 6.67
CA PHE A 362 -11.45 -10.60 7.59
C PHE A 362 -11.42 -12.06 7.15
N ALA A 363 -10.23 -12.59 6.89
CA ALA A 363 -10.02 -13.99 6.53
C ALA A 363 -9.22 -14.73 7.63
N PRO A 364 -9.60 -15.96 8.00
CA PRO A 364 -8.85 -16.74 8.99
C PRO A 364 -7.44 -17.09 8.50
N MET A 365 -6.47 -17.23 9.41
CA MET A 365 -5.07 -17.60 9.09
C MET A 365 -4.94 -19.07 8.67
N GLU A 366 -5.65 -19.99 9.32
CA GLU A 366 -5.63 -21.41 9.00
C GLU A 366 -7.01 -21.86 8.47
N SER A 367 -7.02 -22.60 7.37
CA SER A 367 -8.23 -23.12 6.72
C SER A 367 -8.83 -24.34 7.43
N GLY A 368 -8.50 -24.56 8.70
CA GLY A 368 -8.68 -25.82 9.43
C GLY A 368 -9.99 -25.94 10.20
N GLU A 369 -10.29 -25.07 11.17
CA GLU A 369 -11.48 -25.18 12.01
C GLU A 369 -11.99 -23.78 12.42
N ILE A 370 -13.31 -23.55 12.30
CA ILE A 370 -14.08 -22.36 12.77
C ILE A 370 -13.76 -21.00 12.10
N GLY A 371 -12.83 -20.93 11.16
CA GLY A 371 -12.54 -19.67 10.45
C GLY A 371 -13.64 -19.26 9.44
N VAL A 372 -14.55 -18.36 9.82
CA VAL A 372 -15.52 -17.75 8.88
C VAL A 372 -14.94 -16.47 8.30
N GLN A 373 -15.06 -16.28 6.99
CA GLN A 373 -14.75 -14.99 6.38
C GLN A 373 -15.89 -14.02 6.69
N ALA A 374 -15.55 -12.88 7.30
CA ALA A 374 -16.51 -11.83 7.64
C ALA A 374 -16.17 -10.54 6.90
N THR A 375 -17.18 -9.81 6.44
CA THR A 375 -17.01 -8.50 5.82
C THR A 375 -17.77 -7.47 6.64
N LEU A 376 -17.04 -6.54 7.26
CA LEU A 376 -17.59 -5.49 8.11
C LEU A 376 -17.23 -4.12 7.56
N ARG A 377 -17.99 -3.10 7.97
CA ARG A 377 -17.76 -1.70 7.57
C ARG A 377 -17.31 -0.90 8.78
N PHE A 378 -16.26 -0.12 8.61
CA PHE A 378 -15.68 0.72 9.65
C PHE A 378 -15.47 2.14 9.14
N HIS A 379 -15.39 3.10 10.04
CA HIS A 379 -14.80 4.37 9.68
C HIS A 379 -13.29 4.18 9.43
N MET A 380 -12.69 4.93 8.52
CA MET A 380 -11.27 4.81 8.18
C MET A 380 -10.34 5.06 9.37
N ARG A 381 -10.81 5.83 10.37
CA ARG A 381 -10.10 6.10 11.62
C ARG A 381 -10.33 5.09 12.74
N THR A 382 -11.14 4.05 12.51
CA THR A 382 -11.30 2.97 13.49
C THR A 382 -9.95 2.29 13.73
N CYS A 383 -9.60 2.07 15.00
CA CYS A 383 -8.36 1.40 15.35
C CYS A 383 -8.49 -0.14 15.20
N ILE A 384 -7.36 -0.84 15.17
CA ILE A 384 -7.31 -2.30 15.03
C ILE A 384 -7.89 -3.01 16.25
N ALA A 385 -7.79 -2.44 17.45
CA ALA A 385 -8.45 -2.97 18.66
C ALA A 385 -9.98 -2.96 18.49
N ASP A 386 -10.55 -1.83 18.07
CA ASP A 386 -12.00 -1.72 17.84
C ASP A 386 -12.45 -2.65 16.71
N ALA A 387 -11.66 -2.73 15.62
CA ALA A 387 -11.95 -3.64 14.53
C ALA A 387 -11.91 -5.12 14.97
N ALA A 388 -10.96 -5.49 15.84
CA ALA A 388 -10.88 -6.81 16.45
C ALA A 388 -12.06 -7.07 17.40
N ALA A 389 -12.49 -6.07 18.17
CA ALA A 389 -13.65 -6.18 19.04
C ALA A 389 -14.96 -6.42 18.26
N CYS A 390 -15.18 -5.66 17.18
CA CYS A 390 -16.33 -5.87 16.30
C CYS A 390 -16.28 -7.25 15.62
N LEU A 391 -15.10 -7.70 15.17
CA LEU A 391 -14.94 -9.06 14.64
C LEU A 391 -15.22 -10.11 15.72
N GLY A 392 -14.81 -9.86 16.97
CA GLY A 392 -15.06 -10.73 18.12
C GLY A 392 -16.55 -10.88 18.41
N ALA A 393 -17.26 -9.76 18.48
CA ALA A 393 -18.72 -9.77 18.61
C ALA A 393 -19.38 -10.55 17.46
N HIS A 394 -18.91 -10.38 16.23
CA HIS A 394 -19.44 -11.09 15.06
C HIS A 394 -19.18 -12.61 15.11
N LEU A 395 -18.03 -13.03 15.67
CA LEU A 395 -17.63 -14.44 15.77
C LEU A 395 -18.05 -15.11 17.09
N GLY A 396 -18.57 -14.36 18.06
CA GLY A 396 -18.82 -14.85 19.42
C GLY A 396 -17.54 -15.13 20.21
N VAL A 397 -16.45 -14.43 19.91
CA VAL A 397 -15.13 -14.59 20.54
C VAL A 397 -14.76 -13.31 21.28
N ALA A 398 -14.15 -13.43 22.46
CA ALA A 398 -13.70 -12.28 23.22
C ALA A 398 -12.68 -11.44 22.42
N PRO A 399 -12.79 -10.10 22.38
CA PRO A 399 -11.90 -9.22 21.61
C PRO A 399 -10.40 -9.48 21.84
N GLU A 400 -10.01 -9.71 23.09
CA GLU A 400 -8.65 -10.01 23.53
C GLU A 400 -8.08 -11.31 22.96
N CYS A 401 -8.93 -12.21 22.46
CA CYS A 401 -8.53 -13.45 21.83
C CYS A 401 -8.36 -13.30 20.31
N ILE A 402 -8.67 -12.14 19.73
CA ILE A 402 -8.52 -11.91 18.29
C ILE A 402 -7.21 -11.19 17.99
N VAL A 403 -6.42 -11.79 17.10
CA VAL A 403 -5.19 -11.19 16.61
C VAL A 403 -5.33 -10.90 15.13
N LEU A 404 -5.19 -9.62 14.76
CA LEU A 404 -5.27 -9.17 13.37
C LEU A 404 -3.88 -9.08 12.72
N PHE A 405 -3.84 -9.38 11.42
CA PHE A 405 -2.66 -9.39 10.57
C PHE A 405 -2.96 -8.70 9.24
N LYS A 406 -1.92 -8.24 8.55
CA LYS A 406 -2.01 -7.80 7.15
C LYS A 406 -2.51 -8.94 6.25
N ALA A 407 -2.94 -8.57 5.04
CA ALA A 407 -3.45 -9.52 4.03
C ALA A 407 -2.50 -10.68 3.73
N ASP A 408 -1.18 -10.46 3.82
CA ASP A 408 -0.15 -11.48 3.60
C ASP A 408 -0.02 -12.49 4.76
N GLY A 409 -0.67 -12.22 5.90
CA GLY A 409 -0.59 -13.01 7.13
C GLY A 409 0.76 -12.91 7.85
N GLY A 410 1.77 -12.27 7.26
CA GLY A 410 3.13 -12.24 7.79
C GLY A 410 3.35 -11.14 8.82
N THR A 411 2.54 -10.08 8.78
CA THR A 411 2.68 -8.93 9.69
C THR A 411 1.48 -8.83 10.62
N ARG A 412 1.70 -9.00 11.92
CA ARG A 412 0.70 -8.71 12.95
C ARG A 412 0.44 -7.21 13.03
N LEU A 413 -0.82 -6.83 13.20
CA LEU A 413 -1.26 -5.45 13.34
C LEU A 413 -1.37 -5.10 14.82
N ALA A 414 -0.98 -3.86 15.13
CA ALA A 414 -1.01 -3.35 16.49
C ALA A 414 -2.30 -2.56 16.75
N SER A 415 -2.76 -2.58 18.00
CA SER A 415 -4.13 -2.23 18.40
C SER A 415 -4.57 -0.80 18.05
N GLU A 416 -3.70 0.18 18.24
CA GLU A 416 -3.96 1.60 18.00
C GLU A 416 -3.70 2.03 16.55
N MET A 417 -3.20 1.13 15.70
CA MET A 417 -3.12 1.42 14.27
C MET A 417 -4.54 1.69 13.77
N VAL A 418 -4.73 2.76 13.02
CA VAL A 418 -5.99 3.02 12.35
C VAL A 418 -6.04 2.30 11.00
N LEU A 419 -7.23 1.86 10.63
CA LEU A 419 -7.42 1.08 9.42
C LEU A 419 -6.97 1.81 8.14
N GLU A 420 -7.10 3.13 8.09
CA GLU A 420 -6.56 3.98 7.01
C GLU A 420 -5.07 3.75 6.79
N THR A 421 -4.29 3.68 7.87
CA THR A 421 -2.85 3.45 7.78
C THR A 421 -2.54 2.02 7.34
N VAL A 422 -3.33 1.06 7.82
CA VAL A 422 -3.18 -0.36 7.46
C VAL A 422 -3.51 -0.61 5.98
N SER A 423 -4.55 0.03 5.46
CA SER A 423 -5.00 -0.12 4.07
C SER A 423 -4.20 0.75 3.08
N GLY A 424 -3.41 1.70 3.58
CA GLY A 424 -2.71 2.70 2.79
C GLY A 424 -3.67 3.71 2.14
N GLY A 425 -4.71 4.12 2.89
CA GLY A 425 -5.73 5.07 2.44
C GLY A 425 -6.79 4.47 1.51
N LYS A 426 -6.86 3.15 1.38
CA LYS A 426 -7.86 2.47 0.54
C LYS A 426 -9.16 2.27 1.30
N SER A 427 -10.29 2.47 0.62
CA SER A 427 -11.64 2.22 1.14
C SER A 427 -12.03 0.73 1.20
N ILE A 428 -11.17 -0.17 0.73
CA ILE A 428 -11.34 -1.62 0.84
C ILE A 428 -10.03 -2.23 1.34
N ALA A 429 -10.12 -3.09 2.36
CA ALA A 429 -8.98 -3.80 2.93
C ALA A 429 -9.30 -5.28 3.14
N THR A 430 -8.27 -6.13 3.05
CA THR A 430 -8.33 -7.51 3.52
C THR A 430 -7.34 -7.67 4.66
N LEU A 431 -7.84 -8.11 5.81
CA LEU A 431 -7.04 -8.45 6.98
C LEU A 431 -7.13 -9.95 7.23
N ARG A 432 -6.10 -10.53 7.83
CA ARG A 432 -6.18 -11.89 8.33
C ARG A 432 -6.33 -11.89 9.84
N TYR A 433 -6.96 -12.93 10.38
CA TYR A 433 -7.09 -13.08 11.83
C TYR A 433 -6.74 -14.48 12.31
N ALA A 434 -6.26 -14.57 13.54
CA ALA A 434 -6.13 -15.81 14.29
C ALA A 434 -6.87 -15.66 15.63
N ILE A 435 -7.46 -16.76 16.10
CA ILE A 435 -8.07 -16.83 17.42
C ILE A 435 -7.03 -17.44 18.37
N SER A 436 -6.62 -16.66 19.36
CA SER A 436 -5.72 -17.08 20.43
C SER A 436 -6.51 -17.77 21.55
N THR A 437 -5.95 -18.83 22.12
CA THR A 437 -6.51 -19.52 23.29
C THR A 437 -6.23 -18.80 24.61
N THR A 438 -5.31 -17.82 24.60
CA THR A 438 -5.01 -16.94 25.74
C THR A 438 -5.30 -15.48 25.36
N PRO A 439 -5.97 -14.71 26.24
CA PRO A 439 -6.09 -13.26 26.09
C PRO A 439 -4.75 -12.60 25.78
N VAL A 440 -4.68 -11.87 24.68
CA VAL A 440 -3.53 -11.04 24.39
C VAL A 440 -3.60 -9.83 25.31
N SER A 441 -2.74 -9.79 26.32
CA SER A 441 -2.60 -8.62 27.20
C SER A 441 -2.13 -7.39 26.41
N PRO A 442 -2.71 -6.20 26.63
CA PRO A 442 -2.16 -4.92 26.15
C PRO A 442 -0.69 -4.71 26.54
N ALA A 443 -0.23 -5.31 27.65
CA ALA A 443 1.17 -5.26 28.09
C ALA A 443 2.15 -6.02 27.16
N ALA A 444 1.65 -6.86 26.24
CA ALA A 444 2.48 -7.54 25.24
C ALA A 444 2.96 -6.61 24.11
N PHE A 445 2.60 -5.32 24.15
CA PHE A 445 2.87 -4.33 23.12
C PHE A 445 3.86 -3.26 23.55
N HIS A 446 4.57 -3.37 24.68
CA HIS A 446 5.66 -2.43 24.98
C HIS A 446 6.92 -2.76 24.15
N ARG A 447 7.48 -1.74 23.50
CA ARG A 447 8.80 -1.74 22.89
C ARG A 447 9.75 -0.97 23.80
N SER A 448 10.78 -1.66 24.28
CA SER A 448 11.93 -1.00 24.89
C SER A 448 12.75 -0.31 23.79
N VAL A 449 12.96 0.99 23.94
CA VAL A 449 13.76 1.82 23.04
C VAL A 449 14.95 2.35 23.81
N ARG A 450 16.16 1.94 23.41
CA ARG A 450 17.40 2.52 23.93
C ARG A 450 17.64 3.89 23.32
N VAL A 451 17.76 4.90 24.16
CA VAL A 451 17.97 6.30 23.78
C VAL A 451 19.20 6.85 24.50
N GLU A 452 20.07 7.52 23.76
CA GLU A 452 21.17 8.28 24.34
C GLU A 452 20.78 9.74 24.53
N VAL A 453 20.93 10.23 25.75
CA VAL A 453 20.64 11.60 26.15
C VAL A 453 21.86 12.46 25.86
N MET A 454 21.73 13.38 24.90
CA MET A 454 22.81 14.24 24.44
C MET A 454 22.66 15.67 24.98
N ARG A 455 23.77 16.28 25.37
CA ARG A 455 23.85 17.71 25.71
C ARG A 455 23.95 18.57 24.44
N LEU A 456 23.83 19.88 24.59
CA LEU A 456 23.93 20.84 23.45
C LEU A 456 25.27 20.79 22.72
N ASP A 457 26.36 20.43 23.40
CA ASP A 457 27.71 20.25 22.86
C ASP A 457 27.93 18.86 22.21
N ALA A 458 26.85 18.10 22.01
CA ALA A 458 26.85 16.74 21.46
C ALA A 458 27.61 15.69 22.28
N SER A 459 27.92 15.96 23.55
CA SER A 459 28.38 14.94 24.49
C SER A 459 27.21 14.11 25.03
N CYS A 460 27.46 12.81 25.26
CA CYS A 460 26.46 11.89 25.82
C CYS A 460 26.45 12.00 27.34
N GLU A 461 25.30 12.37 27.91
CA GLU A 461 25.09 12.44 29.36
C GLU A 461 24.71 11.08 29.95
N ALA A 462 23.80 10.36 29.28
CA ALA A 462 23.25 9.11 29.79
C ALA A 462 22.72 8.22 28.65
N SER A 463 22.62 6.92 28.92
CA SER A 463 21.89 5.96 28.09
C SER A 463 20.69 5.44 28.88
N LEU A 464 19.50 5.53 28.29
CA LEU A 464 18.23 5.16 28.91
C LEU A 464 17.52 4.12 28.04
N ASP A 465 16.98 3.09 28.68
CA ASP A 465 16.01 2.20 28.05
C ASP A 465 14.61 2.69 28.48
N VAL A 466 13.79 3.12 27.52
CA VAL A 466 12.43 3.60 27.76
C VAL A 466 11.41 2.65 27.16
N ASP A 467 10.45 2.23 27.97
CA ASP A 467 9.41 1.29 27.57
C ASP A 467 8.16 2.04 27.14
N VAL A 468 7.90 2.02 25.85
CA VAL A 468 6.77 2.74 25.23
C VAL A 468 5.89 1.76 24.48
N ASP A 469 4.60 2.07 24.32
CA ASP A 469 3.76 1.23 23.46
C ASP A 469 4.34 1.19 22.03
N SER A 470 4.50 -0.01 21.49
CA SER A 470 5.12 -0.33 20.21
C SER A 470 4.43 0.32 19.01
N SER A 471 3.21 0.81 19.20
CA SER A 471 2.36 1.36 18.16
C SER A 471 1.93 2.82 18.42
N SER A 472 2.48 3.40 19.50
CA SER A 472 2.47 4.83 19.77
C SER A 472 3.35 5.62 18.78
N GLN A 473 3.43 6.93 19.01
CA GLN A 473 4.25 7.85 18.21
C GLN A 473 5.60 8.16 18.88
N VAL A 474 6.54 8.72 18.13
CA VAL A 474 7.82 9.19 18.63
C VAL A 474 7.67 10.19 19.79
N ALA A 475 6.59 10.99 19.83
CA ALA A 475 6.28 11.90 20.93
C ALA A 475 6.16 11.20 22.30
N CYS A 476 5.72 9.93 22.32
CA CYS A 476 5.62 9.14 23.55
C CYS A 476 7.01 8.80 24.09
N VAL A 477 8.00 8.56 23.21
CA VAL A 477 9.41 8.36 23.61
C VAL A 477 9.98 9.61 24.27
N ILE A 478 9.70 10.81 23.72
CA ILE A 478 10.11 12.09 24.33
C ILE A 478 9.55 12.23 25.74
N SER A 479 8.25 11.94 25.88
CA SER A 479 7.54 12.07 27.15
C SER A 479 8.09 11.11 28.20
N GLU A 480 8.38 9.86 27.80
CA GLU A 480 8.93 8.85 28.70
C GLU A 480 10.38 9.14 29.10
N VAL A 481 11.22 9.64 28.18
CA VAL A 481 12.57 10.13 28.49
C VAL A 481 12.51 11.24 29.53
N ARG A 482 11.60 12.21 29.36
CA ARG A 482 11.44 13.31 30.33
C ARG A 482 11.00 12.81 31.69
N ALA A 483 10.00 11.93 31.73
CA ALA A 483 9.52 11.33 32.97
C ALA A 483 10.64 10.55 33.68
N THR A 484 11.41 9.77 32.93
CA THR A 484 12.55 8.99 33.45
C THR A 484 13.66 9.88 33.99
N LEU A 485 14.03 10.95 33.28
CA LEU A 485 15.05 11.91 33.73
C LEU A 485 14.60 12.69 34.96
N ALA A 486 13.33 13.11 35.01
CA ALA A 486 12.76 13.80 36.16
C ALA A 486 12.69 12.89 37.39
N ALA A 487 12.26 11.64 37.23
CA ALA A 487 12.20 10.66 38.31
C ALA A 487 13.59 10.31 38.90
N ARG A 488 14.64 10.45 38.09
CA ARG A 488 16.04 10.21 38.50
C ARG A 488 16.74 11.47 39.04
N ASP A 489 16.10 12.64 38.98
CA ASP A 489 16.73 13.95 39.26
C ASP A 489 18.02 14.16 38.43
N MET A 490 17.98 13.75 37.15
CA MET A 490 19.11 13.74 36.21
C MET A 490 18.86 14.58 34.96
N ALA A 491 17.87 15.48 34.97
CA ALA A 491 17.53 16.28 33.79
C ALA A 491 18.71 17.22 33.40
N PRO A 492 19.34 17.03 32.22
CA PRO A 492 20.44 17.89 31.80
C PRO A 492 19.96 19.31 31.50
N VAL A 493 20.89 20.28 31.55
CA VAL A 493 20.60 21.67 31.19
C VAL A 493 20.03 21.74 29.77
N GLY A 494 18.87 22.39 29.60
CA GLY A 494 18.17 22.55 28.33
C GLY A 494 17.09 21.51 28.04
N PHE A 495 16.93 20.47 28.87
CA PHE A 495 15.87 19.45 28.69
C PHE A 495 14.47 19.90 29.16
N ASP A 496 14.38 21.07 29.78
CA ASP A 496 13.15 21.82 30.02
C ASP A 496 12.54 22.39 28.73
N ARG A 497 13.29 22.38 27.64
CA ARG A 497 12.93 22.92 26.32
C ARG A 497 12.50 21.81 25.36
N GLU A 498 12.08 22.18 24.15
CA GLU A 498 11.71 21.22 23.11
C GLU A 498 12.87 20.25 22.82
N LEU A 499 12.55 18.97 22.72
CA LEU A 499 13.50 17.90 22.45
C LEU A 499 13.26 17.35 21.04
N ARG A 500 14.32 16.89 20.38
CA ARG A 500 14.23 16.17 19.10
C ARG A 500 14.88 14.80 19.21
N LEU A 501 14.27 13.82 18.53
CA LEU A 501 14.87 12.50 18.36
C LEU A 501 15.55 12.40 16.99
N VAL A 502 16.71 11.74 17.00
CA VAL A 502 17.48 11.50 15.79
C VAL A 502 17.83 10.01 15.73
N GLU A 503 17.53 9.41 14.58
CA GLU A 503 17.88 8.04 14.25
C GLU A 503 19.25 8.02 13.55
N LEU A 504 20.20 7.27 14.12
CA LEU A 504 21.51 7.04 13.56
C LEU A 504 21.60 5.66 12.89
N ASP A 505 22.23 5.60 11.72
CA ASP A 505 22.53 4.33 11.05
C ASP A 505 23.70 3.58 11.71
N VAL A 506 24.01 2.38 11.19
CA VAL A 506 25.11 1.52 11.66
C VAL A 506 26.48 2.22 11.59
N GLY A 507 26.64 3.19 10.69
CA GLY A 507 27.85 4.02 10.56
C GLY A 507 27.86 5.26 11.47
N ARG A 508 26.90 5.36 12.40
CA ARG A 508 26.66 6.53 13.26
C ARG A 508 26.51 7.83 12.48
N LYS A 509 25.99 7.75 11.25
CA LYS A 509 25.55 8.93 10.49
C LYS A 509 24.08 9.14 10.79
N ILE A 510 23.64 10.40 10.73
CA ILE A 510 22.22 10.71 10.91
C ILE A 510 21.43 10.15 9.73
N ALA A 511 20.64 9.13 10.00
CA ALA A 511 19.73 8.52 9.04
C ALA A 511 18.47 9.39 8.86
N ARG A 512 17.93 9.88 9.98
CA ARG A 512 16.67 10.64 10.00
C ARG A 512 16.52 11.47 11.28
N VAL A 513 16.02 12.70 11.13
CA VAL A 513 15.43 13.47 12.24
C VAL A 513 13.96 13.09 12.33
N LEU A 514 13.53 12.62 13.49
CA LEU A 514 12.21 12.00 13.67
C LEU A 514 11.17 13.04 14.05
N HIS A 515 10.03 13.04 13.35
CA HIS A 515 8.90 13.91 13.69
C HIS A 515 8.15 13.35 14.90
N PRO A 516 7.67 14.18 15.84
CA PRO A 516 6.93 13.70 17.00
C PRO A 516 5.72 12.83 16.64
N SER A 517 5.06 13.10 15.51
CA SER A 517 3.94 12.31 14.98
C SER A 517 4.33 11.06 14.19
N ASP A 518 5.63 10.78 13.99
CA ASP A 518 6.06 9.57 13.29
C ASP A 518 5.65 8.32 14.10
N PRO A 519 5.11 7.27 13.47
CA PRO A 519 4.81 6.01 14.15
C PRO A 519 6.08 5.35 14.67
N LEU A 520 6.07 4.89 15.92
CA LEU A 520 7.19 4.21 16.55
C LEU A 520 7.59 2.92 15.82
N ALA A 521 6.62 2.26 15.19
CA ALA A 521 6.84 1.09 14.35
C ALA A 521 7.83 1.33 13.19
N LEU A 522 8.03 2.58 12.76
CA LEU A 522 9.00 2.95 11.72
C LEU A 522 10.44 3.06 12.23
N LEU A 523 10.69 3.02 13.53
CA LEU A 523 12.05 3.05 14.06
C LEU A 523 12.72 1.70 13.86
N SER A 524 13.90 1.69 13.24
CA SER A 524 14.70 0.47 13.14
C SER A 524 15.04 -0.06 14.54
N ARG A 525 14.96 -1.38 14.74
CA ARG A 525 15.39 -2.03 15.99
C ARG A 525 16.92 -2.06 16.17
N GLN A 526 17.65 -1.83 15.09
CA GLN A 526 19.11 -1.83 15.05
C GLN A 526 19.71 -0.41 15.01
N ALA A 527 18.87 0.62 14.85
CA ALA A 527 19.34 1.99 14.83
C ALA A 527 19.64 2.49 16.25
N LYS A 528 20.65 3.34 16.36
CA LYS A 528 20.95 4.05 17.61
C LYS A 528 20.10 5.32 17.64
N ILE A 529 19.30 5.48 18.69
CA ILE A 529 18.43 6.66 18.86
C ILE A 529 19.10 7.62 19.83
N ILE A 530 19.16 8.90 19.46
CA ILE A 530 19.64 9.96 20.33
C ILE A 530 18.51 10.96 20.57
N VAL A 531 18.48 11.54 21.76
CA VAL A 531 17.60 12.65 22.12
C VAL A 531 18.47 13.83 22.53
N GLU A 532 18.22 14.99 21.92
CA GLU A 532 18.95 16.22 22.23
C GLU A 532 17.97 17.40 22.40
N PRO A 533 18.32 18.39 23.23
CA PRO A 533 17.55 19.62 23.33
C PRO A 533 17.72 20.45 22.06
N VAL A 534 16.63 21.03 21.58
CA VAL A 534 16.64 21.90 20.40
C VAL A 534 17.24 23.26 20.79
N PRO A 535 18.31 23.74 20.11
CA PRO A 535 18.87 25.07 20.38
C PRO A 535 17.86 26.20 20.13
N GLU A 536 18.05 27.35 20.79
CA GLU A 536 17.18 28.51 20.57
C GLU A 536 17.14 28.93 19.10
N GLY A 537 15.92 29.08 18.56
CA GLY A 537 15.72 29.47 17.17
C GLY A 537 15.80 28.32 16.15
N GLU A 538 16.02 27.07 16.59
CA GLU A 538 16.08 25.87 15.73
C GLU A 538 14.85 24.94 15.85
N PHE A 539 13.68 25.51 16.14
CA PHE A 539 12.42 24.76 16.20
C PHE A 539 12.08 24.04 14.89
N TYR A 540 11.18 23.06 14.95
CA TYR A 540 10.75 22.25 13.81
C TYR A 540 10.46 23.14 12.57
N PRO A 541 11.32 23.11 11.54
CA PRO A 541 11.38 24.24 10.63
C PRO A 541 10.24 24.23 9.62
N ALA A 542 9.57 25.38 9.48
CA ALA A 542 8.77 25.67 8.31
C ALA A 542 9.69 26.01 7.12
N PRO A 543 9.34 25.63 5.87
CA PRO A 543 10.08 26.05 4.69
C PRO A 543 10.23 27.58 4.64
N PRO A 544 11.40 28.13 4.26
CA PRO A 544 12.52 27.46 3.56
C PRO A 544 13.63 26.90 4.47
N ALA A 545 13.49 26.98 5.81
CA ALA A 545 14.49 26.45 6.73
C ALA A 545 14.51 24.90 6.69
N ARG A 546 15.69 24.30 6.85
CA ARG A 546 15.85 22.83 6.82
C ARG A 546 16.91 22.37 7.82
N PRO A 547 16.70 21.24 8.53
CA PRO A 547 17.77 20.64 9.32
C PRO A 547 18.82 20.02 8.38
N LEU A 548 20.10 20.36 8.59
CA LEU A 548 21.23 19.69 7.97
C LEU A 548 22.02 18.90 9.00
N VAL A 549 22.54 17.77 8.54
CA VAL A 549 23.38 16.84 9.29
C VAL A 549 24.84 17.27 9.15
N PHE A 550 25.54 17.35 10.28
CA PHE A 550 26.97 17.59 10.37
C PHE A 550 27.67 16.34 10.88
N VAL A 551 28.71 15.89 10.18
CA VAL A 551 29.48 14.69 10.52
C VAL A 551 30.96 15.04 10.58
N HIS A 552 31.63 14.69 11.69
CA HIS A 552 33.06 14.93 11.85
C HIS A 552 33.88 13.95 11.01
N ALA A 553 34.97 14.44 10.41
CA ALA A 553 35.90 13.65 9.62
C ALA A 553 37.34 14.03 9.93
N ILE A 554 38.24 13.04 9.88
CA ILE A 554 39.67 13.28 10.14
C ILE A 554 40.19 14.18 9.02
N ALA A 555 40.86 15.28 9.38
CA ALA A 555 41.42 16.22 8.42
C ALA A 555 42.23 15.51 7.32
N GLY A 556 41.88 15.75 6.06
CA GLY A 556 42.52 15.12 4.90
C GLY A 556 42.11 13.67 4.61
N SER A 557 41.16 13.10 5.36
CA SER A 557 40.62 11.74 5.18
C SER A 557 39.12 11.75 4.89
N THR A 558 38.59 10.60 4.48
CA THR A 558 37.13 10.34 4.39
C THR A 558 36.61 9.59 5.61
N THR A 559 37.49 9.23 6.54
CA THR A 559 37.16 8.56 7.80
C THR A 559 36.40 9.51 8.71
N THR A 560 35.16 9.14 9.05
CA THR A 560 34.31 9.88 9.98
C THR A 560 34.55 9.44 11.42
N PHE A 561 34.39 10.34 12.38
CA PHE A 561 34.49 10.04 13.82
C PHE A 561 33.49 10.88 14.62
N GLY A 562 33.47 10.69 15.95
CA GLY A 562 32.62 11.46 16.85
C GLY A 562 31.11 11.20 16.67
N MET A 563 30.29 12.01 17.33
CA MET A 563 28.83 11.99 17.20
C MET A 563 28.39 13.06 16.21
N PRO A 564 27.57 12.75 15.20
CA PRO A 564 27.04 13.77 14.32
C PRO A 564 26.01 14.64 15.06
N PHE A 565 25.79 15.85 14.56
CA PHE A 565 24.84 16.79 15.12
C PHE A 565 23.98 17.45 14.03
N VAL A 566 22.80 17.94 14.42
CA VAL A 566 21.88 18.63 13.50
C VAL A 566 21.93 20.13 13.75
N VAL A 567 21.95 20.91 12.67
CA VAL A 567 21.76 22.36 12.71
C VAL A 567 20.67 22.76 11.74
N VAL A 568 19.69 23.54 12.21
CA VAL A 568 18.67 24.15 11.34
C VAL A 568 19.23 25.41 10.68
N ILE A 569 19.14 25.45 9.35
CA ILE A 569 19.71 26.52 8.52
C ILE A 569 18.58 27.18 7.73
N GLY A 570 18.53 28.50 7.79
CA GLY A 570 17.56 29.33 7.04
C GLY A 570 17.90 29.47 5.55
N ASP A 571 17.14 30.28 4.81
CA ASP A 571 17.48 30.57 3.42
C ASP A 571 18.57 31.63 3.32
N GLY A 572 19.76 31.23 2.86
CA GLY A 572 20.85 32.14 2.53
C GLY A 572 21.74 32.54 3.70
N GLU A 573 21.70 31.85 4.83
CA GLU A 573 22.62 32.02 5.97
C GLU A 573 24.08 31.85 5.50
N ARG A 574 24.99 32.73 5.95
CA ARG A 574 26.41 32.63 5.55
C ARG A 574 27.11 31.55 6.37
N MET A 575 28.00 30.80 5.73
CA MET A 575 28.85 29.82 6.41
C MET A 575 29.63 30.39 7.58
N SER A 576 30.09 31.64 7.51
CA SER A 576 30.76 32.31 8.64
C SER A 576 29.84 32.49 9.85
N GLU A 577 28.58 32.86 9.62
CA GLU A 577 27.58 33.05 10.68
C GLU A 577 27.22 31.70 11.32
N LEU A 578 27.06 30.68 10.47
CA LEU A 578 26.80 29.31 10.90
C LEU A 578 27.96 28.71 11.69
N ALA A 579 29.21 28.96 11.26
CA ALA A 579 30.41 28.48 11.93
C ALA A 579 30.56 29.09 13.32
N GLU A 580 30.33 30.40 13.49
CA GLU A 580 30.30 31.04 14.82
C GLU A 580 29.21 30.45 15.73
N ARG A 581 28.03 30.16 15.16
CA ARG A 581 26.91 29.54 15.90
C ARG A 581 27.27 28.13 16.39
N ILE A 582 27.94 27.34 15.54
CA ILE A 582 28.48 26.02 15.91
C ILE A 582 29.56 26.17 16.98
N LYS A 583 30.56 27.04 16.79
CA LYS A 583 31.62 27.28 17.78
C LYS A 583 31.06 27.65 19.16
N LEU A 584 30.08 28.55 19.20
CA LEU A 584 29.41 28.95 20.45
C LEU A 584 28.63 27.79 21.08
N ARG A 585 27.92 27.00 20.26
CA ARG A 585 27.17 25.82 20.72
C ARG A 585 28.07 24.77 21.38
N PHE A 586 29.26 24.53 20.83
CA PHE A 586 30.23 23.58 21.36
C PHE A 586 31.16 24.19 22.42
N GLY A 587 31.04 25.49 22.72
CA GLY A 587 31.90 26.16 23.70
C GLY A 587 33.39 26.19 23.34
N LEU A 588 33.73 26.17 22.05
CA LEU A 588 35.11 26.05 21.56
C LEU A 588 35.84 27.40 21.55
N SER A 589 37.14 27.38 21.85
CA SER A 589 38.01 28.55 21.71
C SER A 589 38.31 28.85 20.24
N ASP A 590 38.76 30.07 19.93
CA ASP A 590 39.22 30.42 18.57
C ASP A 590 40.35 29.52 18.08
N ALA A 591 41.24 29.10 18.99
CA ALA A 591 42.35 28.22 18.65
C ALA A 591 41.86 26.84 18.23
N ASP A 592 40.99 26.22 19.02
CA ASP A 592 40.48 24.86 18.77
C ASP A 592 39.57 24.79 17.53
N PHE A 593 38.83 25.88 17.28
CA PHE A 593 37.94 25.96 16.12
C PHE A 593 38.68 26.32 14.81
N SER A 594 39.86 26.94 14.89
CA SER A 594 40.62 27.37 13.70
C SER A 594 40.99 26.24 12.74
N GLY A 595 41.06 25.00 13.25
CA GLY A 595 41.35 23.80 12.46
C GLY A 595 40.12 23.20 11.76
N TRP A 596 38.92 23.75 11.96
CA TRP A 596 37.68 23.19 11.41
C TRP A 596 37.43 23.68 9.99
N THR A 597 37.16 22.73 9.09
CA THR A 597 36.84 23.00 7.69
C THR A 597 35.56 22.29 7.26
N PHE A 598 34.71 22.99 6.51
CA PHE A 598 33.36 22.52 6.18
C PHE A 598 33.22 22.18 4.71
N PHE A 599 32.62 21.03 4.41
CA PHE A 599 32.38 20.57 3.06
C PHE A 599 30.92 20.14 2.89
N LYS A 600 30.28 20.60 1.83
CA LYS A 600 29.01 20.03 1.36
C LYS A 600 29.31 18.69 0.69
N VAL A 601 28.62 17.65 1.13
CA VAL A 601 28.68 16.33 0.51
C VAL A 601 27.33 15.98 -0.11
N ALA A 602 27.31 15.67 -1.40
CA ALA A 602 26.11 15.22 -2.11
C ALA A 602 26.49 14.30 -3.28
N ASN A 603 25.78 13.17 -3.44
CA ASN A 603 26.00 12.20 -4.52
C ASN A 603 27.47 11.73 -4.65
N GLY A 604 28.17 11.57 -3.52
CA GLY A 604 29.58 11.18 -3.49
C GLY A 604 30.58 12.30 -3.83
N ALA A 605 30.12 13.49 -4.22
CA ALA A 605 30.97 14.65 -4.42
C ALA A 605 31.10 15.47 -3.13
N ARG A 606 32.33 15.90 -2.81
CA ARG A 606 32.63 16.85 -1.72
C ARG A 606 33.02 18.21 -2.29
N VAL A 607 32.45 19.29 -1.76
CA VAL A 607 32.71 20.67 -2.18
C VAL A 607 32.98 21.52 -0.93
N ALA A 608 34.14 22.17 -0.88
CA ALA A 608 34.51 23.05 0.23
C ALA A 608 33.58 24.25 0.31
N LEU A 609 33.05 24.52 1.50
CA LEU A 609 32.16 25.64 1.77
C LEU A 609 32.98 26.84 2.26
N ARG A 610 32.97 27.94 1.51
CA ARG A 610 33.74 29.15 1.87
C ARG A 610 33.00 29.98 2.91
N ALA A 611 33.72 30.75 3.73
CA ALA A 611 33.11 31.62 4.76
C ALA A 611 32.03 32.57 4.20
N SER A 612 32.22 33.10 2.98
CA SER A 612 31.26 34.00 2.31
C SER A 612 30.10 33.29 1.61
N GLU A 613 30.12 31.95 1.55
CA GLU A 613 29.12 31.16 0.85
C GLU A 613 27.79 31.18 1.60
N ARG A 614 26.70 31.39 0.85
CA ARG A 614 25.33 31.37 1.39
C ARG A 614 24.74 29.99 1.22
N ILE A 615 24.31 29.39 2.32
CA ILE A 615 23.70 28.07 2.32
C ILE A 615 22.21 28.23 2.08
N ALA A 616 21.71 27.56 1.03
CA ALA A 616 20.29 27.48 0.71
C ALA A 616 19.88 26.00 0.70
N PRO A 617 19.59 25.40 1.89
CA PRO A 617 19.38 23.97 2.03
C PRO A 617 18.21 23.44 1.20
N HIS A 618 17.21 24.27 0.92
CA HIS A 618 16.03 23.96 0.11
C HIS A 618 16.38 23.68 -1.36
N ARG A 619 17.54 24.16 -1.84
CA ARG A 619 18.06 23.88 -3.20
C ARG A 619 18.95 22.65 -3.27
N TRP A 620 19.24 22.03 -2.13
CA TRP A 620 20.12 20.87 -2.06
C TRP A 620 19.30 19.59 -2.13
N SER A 621 19.93 18.51 -2.62
CA SER A 621 19.34 17.18 -2.52
C SER A 621 18.97 16.85 -1.08
N LYS A 622 17.89 16.11 -0.87
CA LYS A 622 17.48 15.61 0.45
C LYS A 622 18.57 14.76 1.13
N TYR A 623 19.48 14.19 0.36
CA TYR A 623 20.63 13.39 0.83
C TYR A 623 21.91 14.21 1.05
N ALA A 624 21.86 15.53 0.89
CA ALA A 624 23.02 16.38 1.12
C ALA A 624 23.25 16.60 2.63
N TRP A 625 24.50 16.52 3.06
CA TRP A 625 24.96 16.73 4.43
C TRP A 625 26.27 17.54 4.45
N ILE A 626 26.72 17.96 5.63
CA ILE A 626 27.94 18.73 5.81
C ILE A 626 28.97 17.87 6.54
N MET A 627 30.15 17.73 5.94
CA MET A 627 31.32 17.13 6.55
C MET A 627 32.13 18.22 7.24
N VAL A 628 32.59 17.94 8.46
CA VAL A 628 33.40 18.83 9.28
C VAL A 628 34.78 18.18 9.47
N GLU A 629 35.77 18.60 8.70
CA GLU A 629 37.12 18.08 8.79
C GLU A 629 37.91 18.84 9.87
N HIS A 630 38.44 18.11 10.87
CA HIS A 630 39.33 18.63 11.90
C HIS A 630 40.20 17.52 12.53
N ALA A 631 41.10 17.87 13.45
CA ALA A 631 41.90 16.91 14.19
C ALA A 631 41.03 16.06 15.14
N ASN A 632 41.31 14.75 15.23
CA ASN A 632 40.65 13.86 16.19
C ASN A 632 41.38 13.89 17.54
N GLU A 633 41.26 14.99 18.27
CA GLU A 633 41.93 15.19 19.56
C GLU A 633 41.44 14.21 20.65
N ALA A 634 40.27 13.60 20.46
CA ALA A 634 39.66 12.65 21.39
C ALA A 634 40.11 11.18 21.20
N GLY A 635 40.89 10.86 20.17
CA GLY A 635 41.44 9.51 19.96
C GLY A 635 40.39 8.41 19.71
N ILE A 636 39.17 8.77 19.28
CA ILE A 636 38.10 7.80 19.07
C ILE A 636 38.16 7.28 17.62
N GLU A 637 38.70 6.07 17.42
CA GLU A 637 38.55 5.31 16.17
C GLU A 637 37.28 4.44 16.24
N PHE A 638 36.47 4.43 15.17
CA PHE A 638 35.40 3.43 14.99
C PHE A 638 35.70 2.59 13.76
N ASP A 639 36.01 1.32 14.01
CA ASP A 639 36.19 0.29 12.98
C ASP A 639 34.81 -0.04 12.38
N VAL A 640 34.68 0.05 11.06
CA VAL A 640 33.40 -0.12 10.33
C VAL A 640 33.08 -1.61 10.11
N HIS A 641 33.89 -2.50 10.66
CA HIS A 641 33.68 -3.93 10.57
C HIS A 641 33.68 -4.62 11.92
N ASN A 642 32.58 -5.37 12.14
CA ASN A 642 32.45 -6.50 13.04
C ASN A 642 31.73 -6.23 14.38
N GLU A 643 30.40 -6.37 14.38
CA GLU A 643 29.64 -6.88 15.53
C GLU A 643 28.23 -7.34 15.09
N LEU A 644 28.18 -8.52 14.46
CA LEU A 644 26.97 -9.35 14.42
C LEU A 644 27.30 -10.64 15.16
N ALA A 645 27.17 -10.63 16.48
CA ALA A 645 27.08 -11.86 17.25
C ALA A 645 25.61 -12.31 17.30
N PRO A 646 25.29 -13.58 17.02
CA PRO A 646 23.93 -14.10 17.16
C PRO A 646 23.61 -14.33 18.64
N MET A 647 22.66 -13.59 19.20
CA MET A 647 22.09 -13.90 20.51
C MET A 647 21.18 -15.13 20.39
N HIS A 648 21.62 -16.24 20.96
CA HIS A 648 20.82 -17.43 21.23
C HIS A 648 19.82 -17.14 22.35
N GLU A 649 18.51 -17.32 22.10
CA GLU A 649 17.50 -17.40 23.14
C GLU A 649 17.75 -18.65 23.99
N SER A 650 17.95 -18.44 25.29
CA SER A 650 17.87 -19.49 26.31
C SER A 650 16.71 -19.16 27.22
N ALA A 651 15.70 -20.04 27.17
CA ALA A 651 14.60 -20.09 28.11
C ALA A 651 15.11 -20.35 29.53
N GLN A 652 14.60 -19.62 30.51
CA GLN A 652 14.43 -20.15 31.87
C GLN A 652 13.43 -19.34 32.71
N SER A 653 12.68 -20.11 33.49
CA SER A 653 11.51 -19.80 34.31
C SER A 653 11.77 -18.92 35.52
N LEU A 654 10.78 -18.12 35.92
CA LEU A 654 10.50 -17.74 37.33
C LEU A 654 8.97 -17.52 37.43
N ALA A 655 8.22 -18.47 37.99
CA ALA A 655 7.88 -18.59 39.41
C ALA A 655 6.88 -17.53 39.91
N ALA A 656 5.69 -18.03 40.28
CA ALA A 656 4.56 -17.30 40.79
C ALA A 656 4.83 -16.62 42.15
N VAL A 657 4.25 -15.44 42.36
CA VAL A 657 4.00 -14.86 43.68
C VAL A 657 2.54 -14.38 43.72
N PRO A 658 1.71 -14.85 44.67
CA PRO A 658 0.32 -14.41 44.83
C PRO A 658 0.19 -13.31 45.90
N MET A 659 -0.96 -12.62 45.88
CA MET A 659 -1.59 -11.74 46.91
C MET A 659 -1.89 -10.34 46.34
N ALA A 660 -2.97 -9.65 46.71
CA ALA A 660 -4.14 -9.98 47.52
C ALA A 660 -5.20 -8.91 47.21
N ILE A 661 -6.45 -9.29 47.45
CA ILE A 661 -7.64 -8.45 47.42
C ILE A 661 -7.53 -7.40 48.54
N ALA A 662 -7.79 -6.13 48.21
CA ALA A 662 -8.19 -5.10 49.17
C ALA A 662 -9.39 -4.35 48.59
N THR A 663 -10.52 -4.51 49.29
CA THR A 663 -11.80 -3.85 49.05
C THR A 663 -11.89 -2.52 49.81
N ASP A 664 -12.59 -1.59 49.16
CA ASP A 664 -13.38 -0.46 49.67
C ASP A 664 -12.72 0.69 50.43
N ALA A 665 -12.89 1.93 49.92
CA ALA A 665 -13.92 2.84 50.46
C ALA A 665 -13.93 4.21 49.75
N ASN A 666 -15.06 4.44 49.09
CA ASN A 666 -15.76 5.66 48.68
C ASN A 666 -15.32 7.03 49.27
N SER A 667 -15.21 8.03 48.39
CA SER A 667 -15.53 9.44 48.69
C SER A 667 -16.25 10.08 47.50
N ASP A 668 -17.51 10.43 47.76
CA ASP A 668 -18.56 10.91 46.88
C ASP A 668 -18.37 12.37 46.45
N SER A 669 -18.62 12.67 45.15
CA SER A 669 -19.05 14.00 44.70
C SER A 669 -19.69 13.94 43.30
N GLY A 670 -20.99 14.22 43.22
CA GLY A 670 -21.60 15.04 42.17
C GLY A 670 -21.95 14.38 40.83
N SER A 671 -23.06 13.64 40.82
CA SER A 671 -24.00 13.33 39.71
C SER A 671 -23.57 13.64 38.26
N ASN A 672 -23.31 12.59 37.48
CA ASN A 672 -23.46 12.61 36.03
C ASN A 672 -24.15 11.30 35.56
N THR A 673 -25.44 11.16 35.87
CA THR A 673 -26.26 9.97 35.54
C THR A 673 -26.67 9.88 34.07
N ASP A 674 -26.26 10.84 33.23
CA ASP A 674 -26.67 10.93 31.82
C ASP A 674 -25.86 10.04 30.86
N HIS A 675 -24.96 9.21 31.38
CA HIS A 675 -24.06 8.39 30.54
C HIS A 675 -24.13 6.88 30.80
N ILE A 676 -25.05 6.40 31.65
CA ILE A 676 -25.20 4.97 32.01
C ILE A 676 -26.45 4.34 31.38
N CYS A 677 -26.29 3.11 30.90
CA CYS A 677 -27.28 2.32 30.16
C CYS A 677 -28.60 2.25 30.90
N VAL A 678 -29.69 2.68 30.27
CA VAL A 678 -31.02 2.71 30.90
C VAL A 678 -31.62 1.32 31.14
N ILE A 679 -30.99 0.26 30.61
CA ILE A 679 -31.43 -1.13 30.76
C ILE A 679 -30.72 -1.80 31.94
N CYS A 680 -29.37 -1.79 31.97
CA CYS A 680 -28.62 -2.43 33.06
C CYS A 680 -28.27 -1.50 34.22
N LEU A 681 -28.40 -0.18 34.03
CA LEU A 681 -28.05 0.88 35.00
C LEU A 681 -26.60 0.83 35.51
N ASP A 682 -25.72 0.17 34.76
CA ASP A 682 -24.36 -0.20 35.18
C ASP A 682 -23.29 0.27 34.16
N LYS A 683 -23.43 -0.14 32.90
CA LYS A 683 -22.44 0.14 31.84
C LYS A 683 -22.73 1.46 31.12
N PRO A 684 -21.72 2.16 30.57
CA PRO A 684 -21.96 3.40 29.83
C PRO A 684 -22.73 3.18 28.52
N HIS A 685 -23.26 4.24 27.93
CA HIS A 685 -23.86 4.16 26.60
C HIS A 685 -22.78 3.94 25.54
N THR A 686 -22.76 2.77 24.92
CA THR A 686 -21.76 2.40 23.90
C THR A 686 -22.37 2.17 22.53
N VAL A 687 -23.70 2.20 22.40
CA VAL A 687 -24.38 2.06 21.09
C VAL A 687 -25.34 3.20 20.80
N VAL A 688 -25.40 3.54 19.52
CA VAL A 688 -26.43 4.36 18.90
C VAL A 688 -27.39 3.43 18.15
N LEU A 689 -28.68 3.49 18.50
CA LEU A 689 -29.72 2.67 17.86
C LEU A 689 -30.20 3.32 16.57
N LEU A 690 -30.01 2.68 15.43
CA LEU A 690 -30.54 3.11 14.14
C LEU A 690 -31.96 2.57 13.92
N PRO A 691 -32.84 3.31 13.23
CA PRO A 691 -32.61 4.63 12.63
C PRO A 691 -32.80 5.82 13.61
N CYS A 692 -33.20 5.58 14.86
CA CYS A 692 -33.67 6.64 15.76
C CYS A 692 -32.57 7.49 16.44
N ARG A 693 -31.32 7.04 16.37
CA ARG A 693 -30.10 7.67 16.90
C ARG A 693 -30.04 7.95 18.40
N HIS A 694 -30.87 7.29 19.20
CA HIS A 694 -30.75 7.40 20.65
C HIS A 694 -29.54 6.61 21.16
N LYS A 695 -28.59 7.31 21.81
CA LYS A 695 -27.49 6.76 22.63
C LYS A 695 -28.04 6.61 24.05
N ALA A 696 -28.51 5.42 24.41
CA ALA A 696 -29.20 5.20 25.69
C ALA A 696 -28.83 3.88 26.39
N MET A 697 -28.07 3.00 25.73
CA MET A 697 -27.77 1.67 26.25
C MET A 697 -26.35 1.21 25.89
N CYS A 698 -25.88 0.18 26.58
CA CYS A 698 -24.64 -0.51 26.26
C CYS A 698 -24.87 -1.58 25.19
N THR A 699 -23.81 -1.98 24.50
CA THR A 699 -23.82 -2.96 23.40
C THR A 699 -24.42 -4.29 23.85
N ALA A 700 -24.11 -4.74 25.07
CA ALA A 700 -24.66 -5.99 25.62
C ALA A 700 -26.18 -5.96 25.79
N CYS A 701 -26.76 -4.84 26.24
CA CYS A 701 -28.21 -4.74 26.41
C CYS A 701 -28.94 -4.54 25.08
N ALA A 702 -28.27 -4.01 24.06
CA ALA A 702 -28.87 -3.77 22.75
C ALA A 702 -29.18 -5.05 21.96
N VAL A 703 -28.47 -6.14 22.25
CA VAL A 703 -28.72 -7.46 21.64
C VAL A 703 -29.99 -8.12 22.20
N GLU A 704 -30.34 -7.81 23.44
CA GLU A 704 -31.44 -8.45 24.17
C GLU A 704 -32.80 -7.75 23.97
N VAL A 705 -32.84 -6.63 23.25
CA VAL A 705 -34.05 -5.83 23.05
C VAL A 705 -34.24 -5.47 21.57
N SER A 706 -35.50 -5.35 21.13
CA SER A 706 -35.85 -5.07 19.73
C SER A 706 -36.52 -3.71 19.53
N ARG A 707 -36.61 -2.90 20.59
CA ARG A 707 -37.23 -1.57 20.58
C ARG A 707 -36.44 -0.58 21.42
N CYS A 708 -36.23 0.62 20.89
CA CYS A 708 -35.53 1.69 21.58
C CYS A 708 -36.25 2.07 22.90
N PRO A 709 -35.59 2.13 24.06
CA PRO A 709 -36.22 2.49 25.33
C PRO A 709 -36.63 3.97 25.38
N MET A 710 -36.04 4.82 24.54
CA MET A 710 -36.33 6.26 24.49
C MET A 710 -37.57 6.57 23.63
N CYS A 711 -37.67 5.99 22.43
CA CYS A 711 -38.71 6.34 21.46
C CYS A 711 -39.55 5.15 20.97
N ARG A 712 -39.27 3.93 21.45
CA ARG A 712 -39.94 2.67 21.09
C ARG A 712 -39.84 2.29 19.60
N ALA A 713 -39.02 2.98 18.81
CA ALA A 713 -38.72 2.62 17.43
C ALA A 713 -38.16 1.19 17.37
N PRO A 714 -38.64 0.35 16.43
CA PRO A 714 -38.09 -0.99 16.23
C PRO A 714 -36.68 -0.90 15.65
N PHE A 715 -35.79 -1.79 16.10
CA PHE A 715 -34.44 -1.94 15.56
C PHE A 715 -34.00 -3.40 15.65
N THR A 716 -33.09 -3.83 14.78
CA THR A 716 -32.42 -5.13 14.87
C THR A 716 -31.00 -4.97 15.41
N PRO A 717 -30.34 -6.01 15.94
CA PRO A 717 -28.94 -5.92 16.36
C PRO A 717 -27.97 -5.47 15.24
N SER A 718 -28.33 -5.66 13.96
CA SER A 718 -27.59 -5.10 12.82
C SER A 718 -27.79 -3.60 12.60
N ASP A 719 -28.78 -3.00 13.26
CA ASP A 719 -29.10 -1.57 13.20
C ASP A 719 -28.51 -0.82 14.41
N THR A 720 -27.39 -1.28 14.97
CA THR A 720 -26.70 -0.57 16.06
C THR A 720 -25.31 -0.15 15.61
N LEU A 721 -24.92 1.07 15.96
CA LEU A 721 -23.59 1.61 15.69
C LEU A 721 -22.87 1.81 17.03
N ASP A 722 -21.75 1.12 17.22
CA ASP A 722 -20.92 1.31 18.42
C ASP A 722 -20.24 2.69 18.37
N VAL A 723 -20.35 3.44 19.47
CA VAL A 723 -19.75 4.76 19.62
C VAL A 723 -18.79 4.71 20.80
N PHE A 724 -17.53 5.02 20.53
CA PHE A 724 -16.49 5.22 21.53
C PHE A 724 -16.19 6.71 21.59
N ASP A 725 -16.37 7.32 22.77
CA ASP A 725 -15.98 8.71 22.99
C ASP A 725 -14.43 8.78 22.97
N ALA A 726 -13.89 9.77 22.26
CA ALA A 726 -12.47 9.94 21.95
C ALA A 726 -11.59 10.26 23.16
#